data_AF-A0A933XW12-F1
#
_entry.id   AF-A0A933XW12-F1
#
_cell.length_a   1.000
_cell.length_b   1.000
_cell.length_c   1.000
_cell.angle_alpha   90.00
_cell.angle_beta   90.00
_cell.angle_gamma   90.00
#
_symmetry.space_group_name_H-M   'P 1'
#
loop_
_entity.id
_entity.type
_entity.pdbx_description
1 polymer ?
#
loop_
_entity_poly.entity_id
_entity_poly.type
_entity_poly.pdbx_seq_one_letter_code
_entity_poly.pdbx_strand_id
1 'polypeptide(L)'
;MLTCCFALLCAPLAPQAPAPPVDVPLSLWTSPNWPTGTVFGSNYGLAAGDYDADGWVDVFNSNTGELFRNLQGHDWQLVADLSPLLMPGVRYGAAFGDFDGNGFPDLATEPRKILTGNGRLSLLENLGPNGGGFREIAAKPWRVDVQPYDCYTETNNWADVDGDGWIELFMPTYNAGSGFSTGNWLLKNLGPMTPSQKCAFQDVSDAAGIGNAPGADRPEGAQFVDFDQDGDLDLYCNEAIYQNVSTLGVPRFALLEPAESGVLALGVLDEGAACADYDMDGDLDLLVEFTSAPWCTIYENRGDGTFLEETGVIDQNSLGVALGMSLEDWDMDGDMDWTTSGIFRRNRMVEDGARHYTIATTNLVAGWIGGALPSWMDWDRDGDLDCALGHYGLQARMLQNDLYDAATSAIDRRYVRVRPLRPSTQVPLGLDNEFGANVEIELAQGGDGHRRIKFTQSGSGYINQNEYALNFGLPPSPQDLVFSVSVDFPVVSGRGIWRVDERVNPALGSIQLATLVDRELQVLRDGRVRIDGVEHAPLAGVSPTLADAAGGLQQVAPGAPLLPPVAAPFSDAWAVLGLSTVGANAPVVVRQLDLDGALDVPVACDGALANVVVWDVTNPTQPKSQANHRLALATDPRNHRSHFRTNLVLAPGREWLVAARVGAFRSSPARGELSVGGLTVRGSALVQNSNACGAAALIAATLDPSKLYFSLRFGR
;
A
#
# COMPACT_ATOMS: atom_id res chain seq x y z
N MET A 1 -71.15 6.26 16.10
CA MET A 1 -70.89 7.71 16.12
C MET A 1 -69.40 7.92 16.37
N LEU A 2 -68.81 8.73 15.50
CA LEU A 2 -67.40 9.00 15.20
C LEU A 2 -66.28 8.61 16.20
N THR A 3 -65.32 7.85 15.68
CA THR A 3 -63.90 7.86 16.05
C THR A 3 -63.18 8.87 15.14
N CYS A 4 -62.54 9.90 15.71
CA CYS A 4 -61.64 10.79 14.97
C CYS A 4 -60.20 10.30 15.12
N CYS A 5 -59.55 9.98 13.99
CA CYS A 5 -58.10 9.86 13.86
C CYS A 5 -57.48 11.27 13.78
N PHE A 6 -56.39 11.49 14.50
CA PHE A 6 -55.40 12.52 14.14
C PHE A 6 -54.07 11.81 13.90
N ALA A 7 -53.76 11.59 12.62
CA ALA A 7 -52.41 11.31 12.17
C ALA A 7 -51.70 12.66 11.99
N LEU A 8 -50.70 12.96 12.84
CA LEU A 8 -49.72 13.98 12.50
C LEU A 8 -48.75 13.36 11.49
N LEU A 9 -48.92 13.72 10.22
CA LEU A 9 -47.90 13.56 9.19
C LEU A 9 -46.75 14.52 9.51
N CYS A 10 -45.64 14.00 10.03
CA CYS A 10 -44.35 14.66 9.86
C CYS A 10 -43.92 14.41 8.41
N ALA A 11 -44.06 15.42 7.55
CA ALA A 11 -43.32 15.41 6.30
C ALA A 11 -41.82 15.54 6.64
N PRO A 12 -40.93 14.71 6.09
CA PRO A 12 -39.50 14.97 6.21
C PRO A 12 -39.22 16.33 5.57
N LEU A 13 -38.52 17.19 6.30
CA LEU A 13 -37.88 18.37 5.71
C LEU A 13 -37.01 17.85 4.56
N ALA A 14 -37.27 18.31 3.34
CA ALA A 14 -36.34 18.09 2.25
C ALA A 14 -35.00 18.69 2.70
N PRO A 15 -33.89 17.93 2.68
CA PRO A 15 -32.59 18.53 2.94
C PRO A 15 -32.42 19.70 1.97
N GLN A 16 -31.99 20.85 2.48
CA GLN A 16 -31.44 21.89 1.61
C GLN A 16 -30.42 21.19 0.73
N ALA A 17 -30.54 21.34 -0.59
CA ALA A 17 -29.48 20.90 -1.48
C ALA A 17 -28.18 21.54 -0.97
N PRO A 18 -27.17 20.76 -0.57
CA PRO A 18 -25.89 21.34 -0.20
C PRO A 18 -25.42 22.21 -1.37
N ALA A 19 -24.65 23.26 -1.06
CA ALA A 19 -23.85 23.90 -2.09
C ALA A 19 -23.12 22.80 -2.87
N PRO A 20 -22.92 22.93 -4.20
CA PRO A 20 -22.09 21.96 -4.91
C PRO A 20 -20.78 21.84 -4.13
N PRO A 21 -20.33 20.63 -3.78
CA PRO A 21 -19.12 20.45 -3.01
C PRO A 21 -18.00 21.22 -3.71
N VAL A 22 -17.20 21.96 -2.93
CA VAL A 22 -15.91 22.38 -3.43
C VAL A 22 -15.14 21.09 -3.62
N ASP A 23 -14.81 20.74 -4.88
CA ASP A 23 -14.13 19.48 -5.12
C ASP A 23 -12.82 19.48 -4.34
N VAL A 24 -11.97 20.51 -4.47
CA VAL A 24 -10.69 20.61 -3.73
C VAL A 24 -10.82 21.51 -2.50
N PRO A 25 -10.96 20.97 -1.27
CA PRO A 25 -11.24 21.73 -0.05
C PRO A 25 -10.02 22.46 0.55
N LEU A 26 -9.09 22.94 -0.28
CA LEU A 26 -7.84 23.55 0.19
C LEU A 26 -7.89 25.09 0.22
N SER A 27 -7.38 25.70 1.28
CA SER A 27 -7.14 27.13 1.38
C SER A 27 -5.73 27.46 1.92
N LEU A 28 -5.27 28.70 1.70
CA LEU A 28 -3.96 29.11 2.19
C LEU A 28 -3.98 29.24 3.72
N TRP A 29 -3.17 28.42 4.39
CA TRP A 29 -2.96 28.54 5.82
C TRP A 29 -2.20 29.83 6.14
N THR A 30 -2.60 30.56 7.19
CA THR A 30 -1.93 31.80 7.64
C THR A 30 -1.89 31.90 9.16
N SER A 31 -0.87 32.57 9.69
CA SER A 31 -0.76 32.88 11.13
C SER A 31 -0.19 34.29 11.35
N PRO A 32 -0.15 34.81 12.60
CA PRO A 32 0.53 36.06 12.90
C PRO A 32 2.02 36.07 12.50
N ASN A 33 2.69 34.91 12.52
CA ASN A 33 4.06 34.75 12.05
C ASN A 33 4.14 34.60 10.51
N TRP A 34 3.06 34.12 9.90
CA TRP A 34 2.92 33.87 8.47
C TRP A 34 1.69 34.58 7.87
N PRO A 35 1.63 35.93 7.89
CA PRO A 35 0.42 36.68 7.53
C PRO A 35 0.05 36.60 6.04
N THR A 36 0.96 36.11 5.21
CA THR A 36 0.77 35.87 3.76
C THR A 36 0.95 34.39 3.40
N GLY A 37 0.81 33.52 4.41
CA GLY A 37 1.01 32.09 4.37
C GLY A 37 2.43 31.62 4.66
N THR A 38 2.56 30.36 5.09
CA THR A 38 3.86 29.74 5.35
C THR A 38 4.68 29.73 4.08
N VAL A 39 5.96 30.04 4.21
CA VAL A 39 6.92 29.99 3.11
C VAL A 39 8.00 29.00 3.48
N PHE A 40 7.91 27.78 2.95
CA PHE A 40 8.92 26.74 3.14
C PHE A 40 10.13 26.94 2.20
N GLY A 41 10.57 28.18 1.97
CA GLY A 41 11.70 28.49 1.09
C GLY A 41 11.48 28.11 -0.39
N SER A 42 12.52 28.32 -1.21
CA SER A 42 12.54 27.89 -2.62
C SER A 42 12.68 26.37 -2.69
N ASN A 43 11.77 25.66 -3.35
CA ASN A 43 11.70 24.20 -3.26
C ASN A 43 11.63 23.52 -4.64
N TYR A 44 11.88 22.22 -4.65
CA TYR A 44 11.56 21.33 -5.77
C TYR A 44 10.70 20.19 -5.24
N GLY A 45 11.24 19.43 -4.28
CA GLY A 45 10.50 18.49 -3.44
C GLY A 45 10.56 18.85 -1.96
N LEU A 46 9.58 18.35 -1.21
CA LEU A 46 9.50 18.42 0.25
C LEU A 46 9.37 17.00 0.80
N ALA A 47 9.96 16.76 1.97
CA ALA A 47 9.76 15.51 2.70
C ALA A 47 8.99 15.82 3.99
N ALA A 48 7.83 15.18 4.16
CA ALA A 48 7.07 15.23 5.40
C ALA A 48 7.53 14.13 6.35
N GLY A 49 7.74 14.46 7.62
CA GLY A 49 8.19 13.49 8.60
C GLY A 49 8.42 14.03 10.01
N ASP A 50 8.19 13.21 11.03
CA ASP A 50 8.33 13.56 12.46
C ASP A 50 9.79 13.40 12.91
N TYR A 51 10.63 14.41 12.67
CA TYR A 51 12.08 14.29 12.88
C TYR A 51 12.48 14.25 14.36
N ASP A 52 11.64 14.81 15.26
CA ASP A 52 11.94 14.87 16.69
C ASP A 52 11.10 13.93 17.57
N ALA A 53 10.32 13.07 16.93
CA ALA A 53 9.54 12.01 17.53
C ALA A 53 8.50 12.54 18.55
N ASP A 54 7.94 13.73 18.31
CA ASP A 54 6.90 14.34 19.16
C ASP A 54 5.47 13.95 18.74
N GLY A 55 5.35 13.17 17.67
CA GLY A 55 4.12 12.69 17.07
C GLY A 55 3.62 13.57 15.92
N TRP A 56 4.10 14.80 15.77
CA TRP A 56 3.60 15.72 14.75
C TRP A 56 4.48 15.67 13.51
N VAL A 57 3.84 15.74 12.34
CA VAL A 57 4.55 15.75 11.06
C VAL A 57 5.29 17.07 10.89
N ASP A 58 6.60 17.00 10.61
CA ASP A 58 7.44 18.15 10.29
C ASP A 58 7.77 18.17 8.79
N VAL A 59 8.42 19.23 8.32
CA VAL A 59 8.73 19.39 6.89
C VAL A 59 10.20 19.73 6.68
N PHE A 60 10.86 18.97 5.81
CA PHE A 60 12.19 19.26 5.31
C PHE A 60 12.16 19.69 3.85
N ASN A 61 12.81 20.82 3.54
CA ASN A 61 13.03 21.26 2.17
C ASN A 61 14.43 20.88 1.68
N SER A 62 14.48 19.93 0.74
CA SER A 62 15.71 19.44 0.12
C SER A 62 16.58 20.53 -0.49
N ASN A 63 15.96 21.48 -1.19
CA ASN A 63 16.65 22.50 -1.96
C ASN A 63 17.28 23.59 -1.09
N THR A 64 16.61 24.04 -0.02
CA THR A 64 17.21 25.01 0.90
C THR A 64 18.01 24.34 2.01
N GLY A 65 17.69 23.10 2.36
CA GLY A 65 18.20 22.42 3.56
C GLY A 65 17.50 22.86 4.85
N GLU A 66 16.42 23.64 4.76
CA GLU A 66 15.67 24.14 5.91
C GLU A 66 14.74 23.06 6.46
N LEU A 67 14.76 22.89 7.79
CA LEU A 67 13.89 21.98 8.53
C LEU A 67 12.90 22.80 9.37
N PHE A 68 11.62 22.56 9.15
CA PHE A 68 10.51 23.25 9.80
C PHE A 68 9.79 22.31 10.75
N ARG A 69 9.75 22.67 12.03
CA ARG A 69 8.96 21.96 13.03
C ARG A 69 7.52 22.42 13.04
N ASN A 70 6.60 21.48 13.13
CA ASN A 70 5.20 21.71 13.40
C ASN A 70 4.97 21.96 14.89
N LEU A 71 4.34 23.08 15.22
CA LEU A 71 4.01 23.45 16.59
C LEU A 71 2.62 22.94 16.98
N GLN A 72 2.41 21.63 16.81
CA GLN A 72 1.19 20.91 17.21
C GLN A 72 -0.09 21.43 16.53
N GLY A 73 -0.04 21.65 15.21
CA GLY A 73 -1.16 22.18 14.45
C GLY A 73 -1.43 23.66 14.66
N HIS A 74 -0.57 24.38 15.38
CA HIS A 74 -0.79 25.81 15.68
C HIS A 74 0.06 26.76 14.85
N ASP A 75 1.29 26.37 14.49
CA ASP A 75 2.20 27.20 13.73
C ASP A 75 3.37 26.37 13.17
N TRP A 76 4.22 26.99 12.36
CA TRP A 76 5.46 26.42 11.83
C TRP A 76 6.68 27.19 12.30
N GLN A 77 7.74 26.48 12.70
CA GLN A 77 9.00 27.06 13.13
C GLN A 77 10.18 26.52 12.33
N LEU A 78 10.98 27.40 11.70
CA LEU A 78 12.30 27.02 11.19
C LEU A 78 13.21 26.66 12.39
N VAL A 79 13.60 25.40 12.50
CA VAL A 79 14.40 24.88 13.62
C VAL A 79 15.86 24.61 13.27
N ALA A 80 16.15 24.32 12.00
CA ALA A 80 17.53 24.10 11.54
C ALA A 80 17.73 24.47 10.06
N ASP A 81 18.96 24.87 9.73
CA ASP A 81 19.49 24.94 8.37
C ASP A 81 20.57 23.86 8.23
N LEU A 82 20.23 22.81 7.48
CA LEU A 82 21.08 21.64 7.23
C LEU A 82 21.93 21.81 5.97
N SER A 83 21.80 22.91 5.22
CA SER A 83 22.60 23.16 4.02
C SER A 83 24.12 23.06 4.23
N PRO A 84 24.71 23.38 5.42
CA PRO A 84 26.15 23.18 5.65
C PRO A 84 26.57 21.70 5.72
N LEU A 85 25.63 20.79 5.94
CA LEU A 85 25.87 19.34 5.96
C LEU A 85 25.66 18.70 4.58
N LEU A 86 24.98 19.40 3.66
CA LEU A 86 24.59 18.87 2.36
C LEU A 86 25.56 19.27 1.26
N MET A 87 25.47 18.57 0.13
CA MET A 87 26.21 18.96 -1.07
C MET A 87 25.71 20.32 -1.60
N PRO A 88 26.61 21.25 -1.93
CA PRO A 88 26.23 22.58 -2.37
C PRO A 88 25.57 22.52 -3.75
N GLY A 89 24.57 23.36 -3.99
CA GLY A 89 23.86 23.44 -5.27
C GLY A 89 22.37 23.18 -5.12
N VAL A 90 21.73 22.94 -6.26
CA VAL A 90 20.31 22.59 -6.36
C VAL A 90 20.13 21.12 -5.94
N ARG A 91 19.06 20.82 -5.21
CA ARG A 91 18.68 19.46 -4.76
C ARG A 91 17.17 19.30 -4.95
N TYR A 92 16.72 18.17 -5.49
CA TYR A 92 15.30 17.94 -5.77
C TYR A 92 14.62 17.15 -4.66
N GLY A 93 14.99 15.88 -4.49
CA GLY A 93 14.36 14.95 -3.58
C GLY A 93 15.14 14.64 -2.31
N ALA A 94 14.38 14.34 -1.27
CA ALA A 94 14.86 13.76 -0.03
C ALA A 94 13.78 12.83 0.53
N ALA A 95 14.19 11.92 1.41
CA ALA A 95 13.27 11.05 2.13
C ALA A 95 13.75 10.82 3.56
N PHE A 96 12.83 10.96 4.50
CA PHE A 96 12.99 10.53 5.88
C PHE A 96 12.91 9.00 6.00
N GLY A 97 13.76 8.43 6.84
CA GLY A 97 13.74 7.02 7.23
C GLY A 97 14.72 6.75 8.38
N ASP A 98 14.33 5.98 9.39
CA ASP A 98 15.20 5.61 10.52
C ASP A 98 16.13 4.46 10.12
N PHE A 99 17.25 4.77 9.46
CA PHE A 99 18.14 3.75 8.93
C PHE A 99 19.05 3.15 10.00
N ASP A 100 19.18 3.77 11.17
CA ASP A 100 20.07 3.32 12.24
C ASP A 100 19.33 2.71 13.44
N GLY A 101 17.99 2.71 13.38
CA GLY A 101 17.09 2.07 14.33
C GLY A 101 17.10 2.76 15.69
N ASN A 102 17.43 4.05 15.72
CA ASN A 102 17.44 4.86 16.94
C ASN A 102 16.08 5.52 17.24
N GLY A 103 15.12 5.35 16.33
CA GLY A 103 13.73 5.83 16.29
C GLY A 103 13.54 7.33 16.19
N PHE A 104 14.56 8.04 15.73
CA PHE A 104 14.43 9.38 15.17
C PHE A 104 14.68 9.27 13.66
N PRO A 105 13.73 9.66 12.79
CA PRO A 105 13.93 9.59 11.35
C PRO A 105 15.20 10.32 10.91
N ASP A 106 16.07 9.59 10.18
CA ASP A 106 17.21 10.14 9.48
C ASP A 106 16.79 10.69 8.12
N LEU A 107 17.72 11.27 7.36
CA LEU A 107 17.42 11.87 6.06
C LEU A 107 18.44 11.43 4.99
N ALA A 108 17.95 10.98 3.84
CA ALA A 108 18.73 10.89 2.60
C ALA A 108 18.37 12.02 1.65
N THR A 109 19.38 12.57 0.96
CA THR A 109 19.19 13.48 -0.17
C THR A 109 19.99 13.01 -1.37
N GLU A 110 19.43 13.19 -2.56
CA GLU A 110 20.01 12.72 -3.82
C GLU A 110 21.49 13.12 -4.05
N PRO A 111 22.32 12.26 -4.67
CA PRO A 111 23.45 12.72 -5.47
C PRO A 111 22.97 13.62 -6.60
N ARG A 112 23.66 14.74 -6.77
CA ARG A 112 23.50 15.60 -7.94
C ARG A 112 24.86 16.11 -8.41
N LYS A 113 25.13 16.02 -9.72
CA LYS A 113 26.33 16.63 -10.32
C LYS A 113 26.39 18.12 -10.03
N ILE A 114 27.56 18.57 -9.58
CA ILE A 114 27.85 19.99 -9.30
C ILE A 114 28.92 20.52 -10.25
N LEU A 115 28.91 21.83 -10.51
CA LEU A 115 29.80 22.45 -11.50
C LEU A 115 31.30 22.30 -11.21
N THR A 116 31.68 22.09 -9.94
CA THR A 116 33.07 22.22 -9.46
C THR A 116 33.61 20.99 -8.73
N GLY A 117 32.96 19.81 -8.79
CA GLY A 117 33.48 18.66 -8.04
C GLY A 117 32.62 17.40 -8.13
N ASN A 118 32.82 16.51 -7.15
CA ASN A 118 32.23 15.19 -6.99
C ASN A 118 30.88 15.29 -6.27
N GLY A 119 29.81 15.63 -6.98
CA GLY A 119 28.43 15.58 -6.49
C GLY A 119 28.10 14.20 -5.96
N ARG A 120 27.53 14.06 -4.77
CA ARG A 120 27.38 12.76 -4.09
C ARG A 120 26.11 12.70 -3.25
N LEU A 121 25.72 11.50 -2.86
CA LEU A 121 24.66 11.26 -1.89
C LEU A 121 25.04 11.93 -0.55
N SER A 122 24.04 12.51 0.12
CA SER A 122 24.15 12.90 1.52
C SER A 122 23.23 12.02 2.36
N LEU A 123 23.78 11.44 3.43
CA LEU A 123 23.01 10.74 4.47
C LEU A 123 23.23 11.49 5.78
N LEU A 124 22.16 12.03 6.34
CA LEU A 124 22.16 12.77 7.58
C LEU A 124 21.55 11.90 8.68
N GLU A 125 22.40 11.40 9.56
CA GLU A 125 22.00 10.63 10.74
C GLU A 125 21.49 11.61 11.81
N ASN A 126 20.28 11.39 12.28
CA ASN A 126 19.60 12.16 13.32
C ASN A 126 20.04 11.65 14.69
N LEU A 127 20.72 12.51 15.46
CA LEU A 127 21.25 12.14 16.76
C LEU A 127 20.20 12.31 17.89
N GLY A 128 18.97 12.67 17.52
CA GLY A 128 17.88 12.98 18.43
C GLY A 128 18.06 14.33 19.15
N PRO A 129 17.06 14.72 19.97
CA PRO A 129 17.00 16.06 20.58
C PRO A 129 18.16 16.35 21.54
N ASN A 130 18.78 15.33 22.12
CA ASN A 130 19.91 15.46 23.04
C ASN A 130 21.28 15.23 22.37
N GLY A 131 21.31 14.79 21.11
CA GLY A 131 22.53 14.39 20.40
C GLY A 131 23.18 15.51 19.58
N GLY A 132 22.54 16.68 19.48
CA GLY A 132 23.09 17.84 18.79
C GLY A 132 22.65 18.01 17.33
N GLY A 133 21.52 17.42 16.94
CA GLY A 133 20.94 17.54 15.60
C GLY A 133 21.41 16.46 14.64
N PHE A 134 21.69 16.85 13.39
CA PHE A 134 22.06 15.93 12.32
C PHE A 134 23.57 15.83 12.10
N ARG A 135 24.03 14.68 11.61
CA ARG A 135 25.42 14.43 11.21
C ARG A 135 25.47 13.80 9.82
N GLU A 136 26.27 14.39 8.94
CA GLU A 136 26.59 13.77 7.64
C GLU A 136 27.50 12.55 7.81
N ILE A 137 27.09 11.41 7.26
CA ILE A 137 27.81 10.14 7.36
C ILE A 137 28.30 9.59 6.03
N ALA A 138 27.70 9.98 4.90
CA ALA A 138 27.96 9.35 3.61
C ALA A 138 29.40 9.60 3.10
N ALA A 139 30.07 10.69 3.51
CA ALA A 139 31.46 10.96 3.12
C ALA A 139 32.46 9.92 3.64
N LYS A 140 32.06 9.15 4.65
CA LYS A 140 32.95 8.24 5.37
C LYS A 140 32.93 6.89 4.67
N PRO A 141 34.07 6.40 4.11
CA PRO A 141 34.11 5.15 3.35
C PRO A 141 33.83 3.89 4.19
N TRP A 142 33.84 4.00 5.51
CA TRP A 142 33.41 2.93 6.43
C TRP A 142 31.93 3.01 6.82
N ARG A 143 31.22 4.03 6.33
CA ARG A 143 29.76 4.21 6.47
C ARG A 143 29.05 3.97 5.15
N VAL A 144 29.62 4.41 4.03
CA VAL A 144 29.13 4.14 2.68
C VAL A 144 30.36 3.73 1.88
N ASP A 145 30.41 2.48 1.44
CA ASP A 145 31.61 1.91 0.82
C ASP A 145 31.94 2.55 -0.55
N VAL A 146 30.91 2.87 -1.33
CA VAL A 146 30.99 3.48 -2.66
C VAL A 146 29.95 4.58 -2.80
N GLN A 147 30.36 5.71 -3.37
CA GLN A 147 29.50 6.87 -3.59
C GLN A 147 29.02 6.95 -5.04
N PRO A 148 27.72 7.23 -5.29
CA PRO A 148 27.19 7.53 -6.61
C PRO A 148 27.61 8.95 -7.03
N TYR A 149 28.85 9.11 -7.49
CA TYR A 149 29.38 10.42 -7.85
C TYR A 149 28.83 10.92 -9.19
N ASP A 150 28.42 12.20 -9.21
CA ASP A 150 28.07 12.97 -10.41
C ASP A 150 26.97 12.38 -11.31
N CYS A 151 26.12 11.51 -10.74
CA CYS A 151 24.82 11.17 -11.32
C CYS A 151 23.73 12.10 -10.81
N TYR A 152 22.57 12.03 -11.45
CA TYR A 152 21.32 12.59 -10.96
C TYR A 152 20.44 11.43 -10.52
N THR A 153 19.82 11.61 -9.36
CA THR A 153 18.63 10.89 -8.91
C THR A 153 17.68 11.93 -8.35
N GLU A 154 16.40 11.62 -8.39
CA GLU A 154 15.35 12.55 -7.99
C GLU A 154 14.37 11.88 -7.03
N THR A 155 14.20 10.57 -7.14
CA THR A 155 13.43 9.75 -6.20
C THR A 155 14.36 8.98 -5.25
N ASN A 156 14.06 9.01 -3.95
CA ASN A 156 14.74 8.21 -2.92
C ASN A 156 13.70 7.32 -2.26
N ASN A 157 13.90 6.01 -2.27
CA ASN A 157 12.97 5.07 -1.64
C ASN A 157 13.68 4.23 -0.58
N TRP A 158 13.06 4.16 0.59
CA TRP A 158 13.44 3.29 1.69
C TRP A 158 12.57 2.05 1.73
N ALA A 159 13.17 0.88 1.92
CA ALA A 159 12.43 -0.38 2.13
C ALA A 159 13.34 -1.43 2.77
N ASP A 160 12.80 -2.29 3.65
CA ASP A 160 13.46 -3.53 4.07
C ASP A 160 13.14 -4.61 3.04
N VAL A 161 13.99 -4.76 2.02
CA VAL A 161 13.69 -5.60 0.85
C VAL A 161 14.13 -7.05 1.03
N ASP A 162 14.99 -7.31 2.02
CA ASP A 162 15.55 -8.64 2.28
C ASP A 162 15.15 -9.22 3.65
N GLY A 163 14.30 -8.52 4.39
CA GLY A 163 13.67 -8.97 5.62
C GLY A 163 14.63 -9.11 6.79
N ASP A 164 15.79 -8.46 6.76
CA ASP A 164 16.76 -8.47 7.86
C ASP A 164 16.48 -7.42 8.95
N GLY A 165 15.45 -6.59 8.73
CA GLY A 165 14.99 -5.58 9.67
C GLY A 165 15.67 -4.23 9.49
N TRP A 166 16.48 -4.02 8.44
CA TRP A 166 17.10 -2.73 8.15
C TRP A 166 16.61 -2.22 6.80
N ILE A 167 16.32 -0.92 6.72
CA ILE A 167 15.86 -0.32 5.47
C ILE A 167 17.05 -0.03 4.54
N GLU A 168 16.95 -0.53 3.31
CA GLU A 168 17.79 -0.21 2.16
C GLU A 168 17.43 1.16 1.57
N LEU A 169 18.40 1.80 0.90
CA LEU A 169 18.14 2.96 0.05
C LEU A 169 18.22 2.59 -1.43
N PHE A 170 17.12 2.77 -2.15
CA PHE A 170 17.07 2.68 -3.61
C PHE A 170 17.02 4.06 -4.27
N MET A 171 17.76 4.22 -5.38
CA MET A 171 17.80 5.42 -6.20
C MET A 171 17.88 5.05 -7.69
N PRO A 172 16.89 5.45 -8.52
CA PRO A 172 17.06 5.42 -9.96
C PRO A 172 18.04 6.52 -10.39
N THR A 173 19.04 6.21 -11.24
CA THR A 173 20.04 7.23 -11.60
C THR A 173 20.27 7.40 -13.08
N TYR A 174 20.65 8.63 -13.44
CA TYR A 174 21.00 9.01 -14.80
C TYR A 174 22.13 10.03 -14.89
N ASN A 175 22.73 10.15 -16.07
CA ASN A 175 23.85 11.06 -16.30
C ASN A 175 23.37 12.47 -16.68
N ALA A 176 23.85 13.45 -15.91
CA ALA A 176 23.64 14.88 -16.14
C ALA A 176 23.96 15.41 -17.55
N GLY A 177 24.86 14.76 -18.28
CA GLY A 177 25.33 15.20 -19.60
C GLY A 177 24.64 14.54 -20.79
N SER A 178 24.03 13.37 -20.59
CA SER A 178 23.47 12.58 -21.68
C SER A 178 22.00 12.24 -21.51
N GLY A 179 21.42 12.46 -20.33
CA GLY A 179 20.08 11.97 -20.02
C GLY A 179 20.06 10.48 -19.74
N PHE A 180 20.90 9.69 -20.45
CA PHE A 180 21.05 8.23 -20.30
C PHE A 180 21.26 7.76 -18.86
N SER A 181 20.53 6.71 -18.50
CA SER A 181 20.67 6.07 -17.21
C SER A 181 22.10 5.55 -16.98
N THR A 182 22.57 5.66 -15.75
CA THR A 182 23.91 5.19 -15.32
C THR A 182 23.86 3.91 -14.50
N GLY A 183 22.67 3.31 -14.36
CA GLY A 183 22.42 2.17 -13.50
C GLY A 183 21.71 2.60 -12.22
N ASN A 184 20.73 1.83 -11.78
CA ASN A 184 20.09 2.03 -10.48
C ASN A 184 21.08 1.75 -9.33
N TRP A 185 20.85 2.39 -8.18
CA TRP A 185 21.61 2.18 -6.95
C TRP A 185 20.74 1.53 -5.89
N LEU A 186 21.20 0.41 -5.32
CA LEU A 186 20.65 -0.18 -4.10
C LEU A 186 21.75 -0.26 -3.06
N LEU A 187 21.66 0.59 -2.05
CA LEU A 187 22.57 0.60 -0.92
C LEU A 187 21.99 -0.27 0.18
N LYS A 188 22.55 -1.47 0.34
CA LYS A 188 22.22 -2.38 1.44
C LYS A 188 22.63 -1.80 2.78
N ASN A 189 21.70 -1.72 3.72
CA ASN A 189 22.02 -1.41 5.09
C ASN A 189 22.54 -2.67 5.81
N LEU A 190 23.75 -2.60 6.34
CA LEU A 190 24.38 -3.72 7.03
C LEU A 190 23.96 -3.82 8.50
N GLY A 191 23.08 -2.91 8.96
CA GLY A 191 22.66 -2.79 10.34
C GLY A 191 23.81 -2.41 11.29
N PRO A 192 23.68 -2.71 12.60
CA PRO A 192 24.64 -2.30 13.61
C PRO A 192 25.95 -3.08 13.49
N MET A 193 26.97 -2.38 12.98
CA MET A 193 28.34 -2.89 12.87
C MET A 193 29.02 -3.00 14.24
N THR A 194 28.77 -2.06 15.15
CA THR A 194 29.24 -2.08 16.55
C THR A 194 28.24 -1.34 17.46
N PRO A 195 28.35 -1.43 18.81
CA PRO A 195 27.47 -0.65 19.70
C PRO A 195 27.50 0.87 19.47
N SER A 196 28.60 1.42 18.94
CA SER A 196 28.74 2.86 18.62
C SER A 196 28.61 3.17 17.12
N GLN A 197 28.58 2.15 16.26
CA GLN A 197 28.36 2.27 14.82
C GLN A 197 27.04 1.59 14.48
N LYS A 198 25.98 2.39 14.47
CA LYS A 198 24.60 1.95 14.30
C LYS A 198 24.26 1.44 12.89
N CYS A 199 24.89 1.98 11.85
CA CYS A 199 24.70 1.52 10.47
C CYS A 199 25.96 1.65 9.59
N ALA A 200 25.96 0.94 8.46
CA ALA A 200 26.82 1.14 7.30
C ALA A 200 26.10 0.65 6.04
N PHE A 201 26.42 1.21 4.89
CA PHE A 201 25.82 0.94 3.60
C PHE A 201 26.83 0.35 2.62
N GLN A 202 26.38 -0.65 1.87
CA GLN A 202 27.11 -1.30 0.81
C GLN A 202 26.33 -1.23 -0.50
N ASP A 203 26.97 -0.79 -1.58
CA ASP A 203 26.38 -0.95 -2.92
C ASP A 203 26.25 -2.43 -3.28
N VAL A 204 25.02 -2.84 -3.58
CA VAL A 204 24.69 -4.19 -4.01
C VAL A 204 23.96 -4.21 -5.36
N SER A 205 23.88 -3.11 -6.12
CA SER A 205 23.04 -3.03 -7.34
C SER A 205 23.18 -4.21 -8.30
N ASP A 206 24.41 -4.49 -8.73
CA ASP A 206 24.69 -5.59 -9.68
C ASP A 206 24.36 -6.96 -9.08
N ALA A 207 24.63 -7.13 -7.77
CA ALA A 207 24.32 -8.37 -7.08
C ALA A 207 22.81 -8.51 -6.88
N ALA A 208 22.09 -7.44 -6.57
CA ALA A 208 20.65 -7.46 -6.38
C ALA A 208 19.90 -7.68 -7.70
N GLY A 209 20.51 -7.48 -8.86
CA GLY A 209 19.85 -7.69 -10.15
C GLY A 209 18.92 -6.56 -10.57
N ILE A 210 19.05 -5.39 -9.94
CA ILE A 210 18.25 -4.18 -10.20
C ILE A 210 18.89 -3.24 -11.22
N GLY A 211 19.88 -3.72 -11.98
CA GLY A 211 20.45 -2.96 -13.09
C GLY A 211 19.38 -2.57 -14.11
N ASN A 212 19.63 -1.52 -14.88
CA ASN A 212 18.64 -0.97 -15.80
C ASN A 212 18.06 -2.02 -16.76
N ALA A 213 16.74 -1.98 -16.93
CA ALA A 213 16.07 -2.67 -18.00
C ALA A 213 16.59 -2.21 -19.38
N PRO A 214 16.55 -3.07 -20.42
CA PRO A 214 16.92 -2.67 -21.77
C PRO A 214 16.08 -1.50 -22.30
N GLY A 215 16.72 -0.47 -22.87
CA GLY A 215 16.03 0.71 -23.44
C GLY A 215 15.77 1.86 -22.45
N ALA A 216 16.18 1.66 -21.20
CA ALA A 216 16.14 2.63 -20.13
C ALA A 216 17.06 3.84 -20.33
N ASP A 217 16.49 4.96 -20.76
CA ASP A 217 17.28 6.15 -21.02
C ASP A 217 17.23 7.16 -19.87
N ARG A 218 16.22 7.25 -18.99
CA ARG A 218 16.25 8.20 -17.87
C ARG A 218 15.19 7.88 -16.81
N PRO A 219 15.48 7.00 -15.83
CA PRO A 219 14.50 6.64 -14.82
C PRO A 219 14.41 7.70 -13.73
N GLU A 220 13.19 8.13 -13.44
CA GLU A 220 12.92 9.13 -12.40
C GLU A 220 11.82 8.66 -11.43
N GLY A 221 10.78 7.98 -11.94
CA GLY A 221 9.79 7.29 -11.12
C GLY A 221 10.28 5.96 -10.54
N ALA A 222 10.02 5.71 -9.26
CA ALA A 222 10.24 4.41 -8.64
C ALA A 222 9.35 4.23 -7.40
N GLN A 223 8.92 3.00 -7.14
CA GLN A 223 8.13 2.67 -5.94
C GLN A 223 8.38 1.22 -5.52
N PHE A 224 8.55 0.98 -4.22
CA PHE A 224 8.48 -0.37 -3.64
C PHE A 224 7.06 -0.68 -3.18
N VAL A 225 6.51 -1.81 -3.64
CA VAL A 225 5.16 -2.29 -3.35
C VAL A 225 5.13 -3.82 -3.45
N ASP A 226 4.34 -4.49 -2.61
CA ASP A 226 4.01 -5.91 -2.75
C ASP A 226 2.94 -6.09 -3.85
N PHE A 227 3.33 -6.24 -5.12
CA PHE A 227 2.38 -6.24 -6.24
C PHE A 227 1.68 -7.59 -6.43
N ASP A 228 2.33 -8.69 -6.08
CA ASP A 228 1.78 -10.05 -6.18
C ASP A 228 1.16 -10.59 -4.88
N GLN A 229 1.19 -9.75 -3.83
CA GLN A 229 0.65 -10.00 -2.50
C GLN A 229 1.29 -11.17 -1.77
N ASP A 230 2.52 -11.55 -2.09
CA ASP A 230 3.21 -12.66 -1.44
C ASP A 230 3.91 -12.27 -0.12
N GLY A 231 3.95 -10.97 0.16
CA GLY A 231 4.47 -10.36 1.38
C GLY A 231 5.84 -9.70 1.22
N ASP A 232 6.56 -9.93 0.13
CA ASP A 232 7.79 -9.19 -0.18
C ASP A 232 7.53 -7.95 -1.05
N LEU A 233 8.49 -7.01 -1.02
CA LEU A 233 8.34 -5.73 -1.72
C LEU A 233 9.01 -5.81 -3.08
N ASP A 234 8.21 -5.85 -4.13
CA ASP A 234 8.63 -5.65 -5.52
C ASP A 234 8.99 -4.19 -5.79
N LEU A 235 9.56 -3.93 -6.96
CA LEU A 235 9.97 -2.60 -7.38
C LEU A 235 9.44 -2.29 -8.77
N TYR A 236 8.70 -1.20 -8.90
CA TYR A 236 8.59 -0.48 -10.17
C TYR A 236 9.75 0.50 -10.27
N CYS A 237 10.43 0.50 -11.41
CA CYS A 237 11.34 1.56 -11.81
C CYS A 237 11.56 1.47 -13.32
N ASN A 238 11.67 2.61 -14.01
CA ASN A 238 12.21 2.63 -15.37
C ASN A 238 11.38 1.81 -16.36
N GLU A 239 10.05 1.99 -16.29
CA GLU A 239 9.07 1.27 -17.12
C GLU A 239 9.15 -0.26 -16.97
N ALA A 240 9.66 -0.74 -15.85
CA ALA A 240 9.90 -2.15 -15.59
C ALA A 240 9.48 -2.55 -14.17
N ILE A 241 9.04 -3.80 -14.07
CA ILE A 241 8.73 -4.46 -12.80
C ILE A 241 9.89 -5.40 -12.46
N TYR A 242 10.41 -5.26 -11.25
CA TYR A 242 11.43 -6.11 -10.67
C TYR A 242 10.78 -6.87 -9.52
N GLN A 243 10.49 -8.14 -9.74
CA GLN A 243 9.92 -9.00 -8.70
C GLN A 243 10.98 -9.28 -7.64
N ASN A 244 10.62 -9.19 -6.37
CA ASN A 244 11.51 -9.52 -5.29
C ASN A 244 11.65 -11.04 -5.15
N VAL A 245 12.90 -11.51 -5.17
CA VAL A 245 13.25 -12.93 -5.02
C VAL A 245 14.32 -13.09 -3.94
N SER A 246 14.33 -12.15 -2.99
CA SER A 246 15.31 -12.06 -1.94
C SER A 246 15.25 -13.28 -1.02
N THR A 247 16.41 -13.59 -0.45
CA THR A 247 16.49 -14.47 0.72
C THR A 247 16.90 -13.62 1.90
N LEU A 248 16.59 -14.06 3.12
CA LEU A 248 16.89 -13.32 4.34
C LEU A 248 18.29 -12.69 4.34
N GLY A 249 18.36 -11.36 4.38
CA GLY A 249 19.62 -10.61 4.44
C GLY A 249 20.42 -10.57 3.14
N VAL A 250 19.83 -10.96 2.00
CA VAL A 250 20.44 -10.88 0.67
C VAL A 250 19.41 -10.35 -0.33
N PRO A 251 19.47 -9.05 -0.69
CA PRO A 251 18.58 -8.47 -1.67
C PRO A 251 18.79 -9.11 -3.04
N ARG A 252 17.70 -9.51 -3.68
CA ARG A 252 17.65 -10.05 -5.05
C ARG A 252 16.33 -9.71 -5.70
N PHE A 253 16.41 -9.33 -6.96
CA PHE A 253 15.27 -9.04 -7.80
C PHE A 253 15.42 -9.75 -9.15
N ALA A 254 14.28 -10.11 -9.72
CA ALA A 254 14.16 -10.62 -11.08
C ALA A 254 13.39 -9.62 -11.93
N LEU A 255 14.00 -9.14 -13.02
CA LEU A 255 13.31 -8.33 -14.01
C LEU A 255 12.22 -9.17 -14.69
N LEU A 256 10.97 -8.72 -14.62
CA LEU A 256 9.89 -9.25 -15.46
C LEU A 256 9.98 -8.61 -16.84
N GLU A 257 9.97 -9.43 -17.88
CA GLU A 257 10.01 -8.93 -19.25
C GLU A 257 8.74 -8.10 -19.55
N PRO A 258 8.80 -7.00 -20.33
CA PRO A 258 7.63 -6.14 -20.56
C PRO A 258 6.37 -6.86 -21.09
N ALA A 259 6.57 -7.90 -21.91
CA ALA A 259 5.46 -8.70 -22.43
C ALA A 259 4.79 -9.60 -21.37
N GLU A 260 5.50 -9.88 -20.27
CA GLU A 260 5.01 -10.64 -19.12
C GLU A 260 4.39 -9.72 -18.08
N SER A 261 5.10 -8.66 -17.68
CA SER A 261 4.62 -7.71 -16.68
C SER A 261 3.39 -6.94 -17.17
N GLY A 262 3.27 -6.72 -18.49
CA GLY A 262 2.21 -5.87 -19.06
C GLY A 262 2.47 -4.37 -18.90
N VAL A 263 3.55 -3.98 -18.21
CA VAL A 263 4.11 -2.63 -18.23
C VAL A 263 5.08 -2.55 -19.40
N LEU A 264 4.77 -1.71 -20.37
CA LEU A 264 5.53 -1.60 -21.61
C LEU A 264 6.79 -0.74 -21.40
N ALA A 265 7.94 -1.20 -21.92
CA ALA A 265 9.14 -0.37 -22.03
C ALA A 265 9.03 0.54 -23.26
N LEU A 266 8.35 1.66 -23.10
CA LEU A 266 8.08 2.64 -24.15
C LEU A 266 9.34 3.44 -24.53
N GLY A 267 10.32 3.52 -23.63
CA GLY A 267 11.51 4.36 -23.78
C GLY A 267 11.15 5.83 -23.64
N VAL A 268 10.16 6.12 -22.79
CA VAL A 268 9.64 7.46 -22.51
C VAL A 268 9.95 7.78 -21.06
N LEU A 269 10.52 8.97 -20.83
CA LEU A 269 10.86 9.45 -19.49
C LEU A 269 9.61 9.44 -18.58
N ASP A 270 9.72 8.68 -17.48
CA ASP A 270 8.74 8.56 -16.40
C ASP A 270 9.03 9.56 -15.27
N GLU A 271 8.37 10.72 -15.30
CA GLU A 271 8.48 11.76 -14.28
C GLU A 271 7.54 11.48 -13.11
N GLY A 272 7.51 10.24 -12.62
CA GLY A 272 6.80 9.87 -11.41
C GLY A 272 6.02 8.56 -11.52
N ALA A 273 6.01 7.82 -10.41
CA ALA A 273 5.29 6.58 -10.26
C ALA A 273 4.71 6.48 -8.85
N ALA A 274 3.45 6.10 -8.76
CA ALA A 274 2.77 5.90 -7.49
C ALA A 274 1.79 4.73 -7.60
N CYS A 275 1.37 4.22 -6.44
CA CYS A 275 0.48 3.08 -6.39
C CYS A 275 -0.73 3.36 -5.50
N ALA A 276 -1.88 2.87 -5.92
CA ALA A 276 -3.13 2.91 -5.17
C ALA A 276 -4.05 1.80 -5.68
N ASP A 277 -4.94 1.31 -4.82
CA ASP A 277 -6.06 0.45 -5.21
C ASP A 277 -7.13 1.35 -5.85
N TYR A 278 -6.91 1.77 -7.10
CA TYR A 278 -7.69 2.85 -7.72
C TYR A 278 -9.11 2.39 -7.99
N ASP A 279 -9.27 1.11 -8.28
CA ASP A 279 -10.59 0.58 -8.53
C ASP A 279 -11.23 -0.04 -7.30
N MET A 280 -10.54 -0.18 -6.16
CA MET A 280 -11.00 -0.72 -4.87
C MET A 280 -11.26 -2.23 -4.87
N ASP A 281 -10.51 -3.00 -5.65
CA ASP A 281 -10.58 -4.47 -5.73
C ASP A 281 -9.59 -5.19 -4.81
N GLY A 282 -8.66 -4.41 -4.27
CA GLY A 282 -7.79 -4.77 -3.19
C GLY A 282 -6.51 -5.47 -3.62
N ASP A 283 -6.07 -5.20 -4.84
CA ASP A 283 -4.67 -5.10 -5.22
C ASP A 283 -4.24 -3.64 -5.40
N LEU A 284 -2.92 -3.38 -5.43
CA LEU A 284 -2.39 -2.04 -5.66
C LEU A 284 -2.03 -1.91 -7.13
N ASP A 285 -2.63 -0.92 -7.79
CA ASP A 285 -2.38 -0.56 -9.18
C ASP A 285 -1.22 0.42 -9.31
N LEU A 286 -0.73 0.59 -10.53
CA LEU A 286 0.39 1.47 -10.83
C LEU A 286 -0.07 2.66 -11.68
N LEU A 287 0.11 3.87 -11.16
CA LEU A 287 0.01 5.12 -11.91
C LEU A 287 1.41 5.59 -12.31
N VAL A 288 1.60 5.86 -13.60
CA VAL A 288 2.85 6.42 -14.14
C VAL A 288 2.58 7.68 -14.92
N GLU A 289 3.40 8.71 -14.71
CA GLU A 289 3.39 9.94 -15.48
C GLU A 289 4.54 9.95 -16.47
N PHE A 290 4.19 10.03 -17.76
CA PHE A 290 5.16 10.14 -18.84
C PHE A 290 5.21 11.56 -19.40
N THR A 291 6.41 12.06 -19.69
CA THR A 291 6.65 13.38 -20.30
C THR A 291 6.19 13.53 -21.74
N SER A 292 5.81 12.41 -22.38
CA SER A 292 5.18 12.36 -23.69
C SER A 292 4.13 11.26 -23.74
N ALA A 293 3.38 11.12 -24.84
CA ALA A 293 2.40 10.05 -24.97
C ALA A 293 3.00 8.69 -24.57
N PRO A 294 2.33 7.90 -23.70
CA PRO A 294 0.90 7.95 -23.38
C PRO A 294 0.48 8.97 -22.30
N TRP A 295 1.39 9.78 -21.74
CA TRP A 295 1.13 10.73 -20.66
C TRP A 295 0.78 10.01 -19.35
N CYS A 296 -0.10 10.56 -18.50
CA CYS A 296 -0.51 9.85 -17.30
C CYS A 296 -1.28 8.58 -17.67
N THR A 297 -0.85 7.44 -17.12
CA THR A 297 -1.29 6.10 -17.48
C THR A 297 -1.53 5.28 -16.22
N ILE A 298 -2.64 4.52 -16.22
CA ILE A 298 -2.94 3.54 -15.18
C ILE A 298 -2.65 2.15 -15.74
N TYR A 299 -1.94 1.38 -14.95
CA TYR A 299 -1.71 -0.03 -15.16
C TYR A 299 -2.49 -0.77 -14.06
N GLU A 300 -3.64 -1.35 -14.41
CA GLU A 300 -4.49 -2.15 -13.52
C GLU A 300 -3.77 -3.46 -13.19
N ASN A 301 -3.54 -3.70 -11.90
CA ASN A 301 -2.95 -4.95 -11.43
C ASN A 301 -3.97 -6.08 -11.60
N ARG A 302 -3.49 -7.27 -11.92
CA ARG A 302 -4.34 -8.47 -12.06
C ARG A 302 -4.32 -9.34 -10.80
N GLY A 303 -3.79 -8.81 -9.71
CA GLY A 303 -3.59 -9.43 -8.40
C GLY A 303 -2.42 -10.42 -8.32
N ASP A 304 -1.57 -10.51 -9.36
CA ASP A 304 -0.33 -11.32 -9.36
C ASP A 304 0.90 -10.50 -9.73
N GLY A 305 0.84 -9.17 -9.67
CA GLY A 305 1.96 -8.33 -10.08
C GLY A 305 2.19 -8.28 -11.60
N THR A 306 1.24 -8.77 -12.39
CA THR A 306 1.12 -8.43 -13.81
C THR A 306 0.02 -7.39 -14.02
N PHE A 307 0.15 -6.60 -15.07
CA PHE A 307 -0.64 -5.39 -15.27
C PHE A 307 -1.32 -5.32 -16.64
N LEU A 308 -2.45 -4.62 -16.69
CA LEU A 308 -3.15 -4.20 -17.91
C LEU A 308 -3.08 -2.68 -18.03
N GLU A 309 -2.58 -2.16 -19.15
CA GLU A 309 -2.70 -0.73 -19.45
C GLU A 309 -4.17 -0.37 -19.67
N GLU A 310 -4.69 0.54 -18.84
CA GLU A 310 -6.04 1.08 -18.95
C GLU A 310 -6.08 2.32 -19.84
N THR A 311 -7.16 2.44 -20.63
CA THR A 311 -7.31 3.54 -21.58
C THR A 311 -8.65 4.25 -21.39
N GLY A 312 -8.61 5.59 -21.41
CA GLY A 312 -9.82 6.41 -21.29
C GLY A 312 -10.41 6.49 -19.89
N VAL A 313 -9.69 5.99 -18.87
CA VAL A 313 -10.06 6.06 -17.45
C VAL A 313 -9.57 7.33 -16.74
N ILE A 314 -8.81 8.19 -17.43
CA ILE A 314 -8.34 9.48 -16.91
C ILE A 314 -8.82 10.61 -17.83
N ASP A 315 -9.58 11.55 -17.28
CA ASP A 315 -9.91 12.80 -17.97
C ASP A 315 -8.65 13.60 -18.31
N GLN A 316 -8.48 13.88 -19.61
CA GLN A 316 -7.38 14.68 -20.16
C GLN A 316 -6.03 14.28 -19.56
N ASN A 317 -5.65 13.01 -19.76
CA ASN A 317 -4.45 12.43 -19.18
C ASN A 317 -3.12 13.13 -19.56
N SER A 318 -3.11 13.98 -20.59
CA SER A 318 -1.96 14.81 -20.96
C SER A 318 -1.86 16.14 -20.19
N LEU A 319 -2.89 16.52 -19.43
CA LEU A 319 -2.93 17.79 -18.72
C LEU A 319 -2.17 17.68 -17.39
N GLY A 320 -1.38 18.70 -17.06
CA GLY A 320 -0.64 18.72 -15.79
C GLY A 320 0.61 17.85 -15.78
N VAL A 321 0.96 17.20 -16.90
CA VAL A 321 2.21 16.43 -17.02
C VAL A 321 3.39 17.38 -16.88
N ALA A 322 4.06 17.32 -15.74
CA ALA A 322 5.33 17.92 -15.45
C ALA A 322 5.77 17.49 -14.05
N LEU A 323 6.97 16.91 -13.96
CA LEU A 323 7.75 16.84 -12.74
C LEU A 323 7.01 16.16 -11.58
N GLY A 324 6.19 15.12 -11.79
CA GLY A 324 5.67 14.32 -10.69
C GLY A 324 4.16 14.31 -10.46
N MET A 325 3.78 13.35 -9.64
CA MET A 325 2.44 13.21 -9.06
C MET A 325 2.50 13.00 -7.56
N SER A 326 1.36 13.10 -6.88
CA SER A 326 1.20 12.65 -5.50
C SER A 326 -0.25 12.23 -5.27
N LEU A 327 -0.44 11.14 -4.52
CA LEU A 327 -1.70 10.44 -4.33
C LEU A 327 -2.11 10.52 -2.87
N GLU A 328 -3.34 10.94 -2.61
CA GLU A 328 -4.00 10.86 -1.31
C GLU A 328 -5.52 11.02 -1.46
N ASP A 329 -6.28 10.52 -0.48
CA ASP A 329 -7.73 10.71 -0.35
C ASP A 329 -8.01 12.10 0.25
N TRP A 330 -7.90 13.15 -0.57
CA TRP A 330 -7.90 14.53 -0.08
C TRP A 330 -9.30 15.14 0.03
N ASP A 331 -10.32 14.57 -0.60
CA ASP A 331 -11.72 14.95 -0.37
C ASP A 331 -12.42 14.08 0.69
N MET A 332 -11.71 13.08 1.23
CA MET A 332 -12.08 12.23 2.37
C MET A 332 -13.36 11.42 2.13
N ASP A 333 -13.60 11.00 0.89
CA ASP A 333 -14.72 10.13 0.53
C ASP A 333 -14.38 8.63 0.64
N GLY A 334 -13.08 8.32 0.72
CA GLY A 334 -12.57 6.98 0.98
C GLY A 334 -12.07 6.23 -0.25
N ASP A 335 -11.99 6.85 -1.43
CA ASP A 335 -11.14 6.37 -2.52
C ASP A 335 -9.90 7.26 -2.74
N MET A 336 -8.96 6.77 -3.55
CA MET A 336 -7.66 7.43 -3.71
C MET A 336 -7.69 8.45 -4.85
N ASP A 337 -7.54 9.73 -4.49
CA ASP A 337 -7.36 10.82 -5.42
C ASP A 337 -5.89 11.09 -5.72
N TRP A 338 -5.65 11.96 -6.70
CA TRP A 338 -4.28 12.33 -7.05
C TRP A 338 -4.15 13.69 -7.69
N THR A 339 -2.92 14.20 -7.67
CA THR A 339 -2.56 15.50 -8.19
C THR A 339 -1.29 15.40 -9.02
N THR A 340 -1.28 16.12 -10.14
CA THR A 340 -0.10 16.42 -10.96
C THR A 340 0.11 17.93 -10.97
N SER A 341 1.09 18.45 -11.71
CA SER A 341 1.39 19.89 -11.76
C SER A 341 0.15 20.75 -12.07
N GLY A 342 -0.48 21.24 -10.99
CA GLY A 342 -1.64 22.13 -11.00
C GLY A 342 -2.97 21.50 -11.37
N ILE A 343 -3.05 20.17 -11.49
CA ILE A 343 -4.27 19.45 -11.86
C ILE A 343 -4.60 18.41 -10.80
N PHE A 344 -5.72 18.65 -10.11
CA PHE A 344 -6.31 17.74 -9.13
C PHE A 344 -7.31 16.84 -9.84
N ARG A 345 -7.28 15.54 -9.54
CA ARG A 345 -8.21 14.56 -10.11
C ARG A 345 -8.81 13.71 -9.01
N ARG A 346 -10.13 13.59 -9.07
CA ARG A 346 -10.90 12.74 -8.17
C ARG A 346 -11.18 11.40 -8.78
N ASN A 347 -11.04 10.36 -7.98
CA ASN A 347 -11.61 9.07 -8.30
C ASN A 347 -13.14 9.15 -8.19
N ARG A 348 -13.84 8.24 -8.87
CA ARG A 348 -15.31 8.21 -8.95
C ARG A 348 -15.88 6.91 -8.42
N MET A 349 -15.02 6.07 -7.87
CA MET A 349 -15.35 4.70 -7.51
C MET A 349 -16.35 4.68 -6.36
N VAL A 350 -16.16 5.53 -5.35
CA VAL A 350 -17.09 5.61 -4.21
C VAL A 350 -18.41 6.28 -4.57
N GLU A 351 -18.40 7.36 -5.37
CA GLU A 351 -19.65 8.14 -5.51
C GLU A 351 -20.59 7.60 -6.59
N ASP A 352 -20.07 6.97 -7.65
CA ASP A 352 -20.90 6.38 -8.71
C ASP A 352 -20.45 5.00 -9.23
N GLY A 353 -19.38 4.43 -8.68
CA GLY A 353 -18.87 3.12 -9.08
C GLY A 353 -18.12 3.13 -10.42
N ALA A 354 -17.82 4.30 -10.97
CA ALA A 354 -17.02 4.41 -12.18
C ALA A 354 -15.53 4.34 -11.83
N ARG A 355 -14.82 3.43 -12.51
CA ARG A 355 -13.36 3.33 -12.51
C ARG A 355 -12.76 4.43 -13.39
N HIS A 356 -12.91 5.67 -12.94
CA HIS A 356 -12.62 6.84 -13.77
C HIS A 356 -12.17 8.02 -12.93
N TYR A 357 -11.09 8.67 -13.35
CA TYR A 357 -10.60 9.90 -12.76
C TYR A 357 -11.14 11.11 -13.50
N THR A 358 -11.81 12.01 -12.77
CA THR A 358 -12.31 13.28 -13.30
C THR A 358 -11.48 14.46 -12.80
N ILE A 359 -11.33 15.49 -13.63
CA ILE A 359 -10.65 16.72 -13.18
C ILE A 359 -11.55 17.45 -12.17
N ALA A 360 -11.00 17.68 -10.98
CA ALA A 360 -11.65 18.43 -9.91
C ALA A 360 -11.73 19.93 -10.24
N THR A 361 -12.76 20.61 -9.74
CA THR A 361 -12.79 22.08 -9.78
C THR A 361 -11.84 22.69 -8.75
N THR A 362 -10.70 23.21 -9.22
CA THR A 362 -9.67 23.81 -8.37
C THR A 362 -9.97 25.29 -8.05
N ASN A 363 -9.96 25.64 -6.76
CA ASN A 363 -10.10 27.04 -6.29
C ASN A 363 -8.79 27.69 -5.82
N LEU A 364 -7.64 27.04 -6.06
CA LEU A 364 -6.33 27.59 -5.72
C LEU A 364 -5.97 28.79 -6.60
N VAL A 365 -5.20 29.73 -6.04
CA VAL A 365 -4.74 30.91 -6.78
C VAL A 365 -3.86 30.45 -7.94
N ALA A 366 -4.18 30.88 -9.17
CA ALA A 366 -3.54 30.41 -10.41
C ALA A 366 -2.00 30.57 -10.48
N GLY A 367 -1.39 31.33 -9.56
CA GLY A 367 0.07 31.47 -9.43
C GLY A 367 0.72 30.51 -8.42
N TRP A 368 -0.04 29.61 -7.80
CA TRP A 368 0.46 28.63 -6.83
C TRP A 368 0.61 27.22 -7.42
N ILE A 369 0.05 26.99 -8.61
CA ILE A 369 -0.17 25.66 -9.18
C ILE A 369 0.80 25.28 -10.31
N GLY A 370 1.79 26.11 -10.64
CA GLY A 370 2.71 25.84 -11.77
C GLY A 370 3.93 25.01 -11.36
N GLY A 371 4.07 23.78 -11.87
CA GLY A 371 5.21 22.91 -11.54
C GLY A 371 5.27 22.56 -10.05
N ALA A 372 4.09 22.37 -9.46
CA ALA A 372 3.88 22.16 -8.04
C ALA A 372 3.62 20.68 -7.75
N LEU A 373 4.35 20.10 -6.80
CA LEU A 373 4.07 18.78 -6.26
C LEU A 373 3.61 18.87 -4.82
N PRO A 374 2.45 18.30 -4.48
CA PRO A 374 1.95 18.34 -3.13
C PRO A 374 2.60 17.26 -2.28
N SER A 375 3.11 17.65 -1.11
CA SER A 375 3.33 16.72 -0.01
C SER A 375 2.13 16.77 0.91
N TRP A 376 1.39 15.67 0.99
CA TRP A 376 0.17 15.56 1.79
C TRP A 376 0.48 15.10 3.21
N MET A 377 -0.26 15.65 4.18
CA MET A 377 -0.08 15.36 5.61
C MET A 377 -1.29 15.88 6.41
N ASP A 378 -1.60 15.27 7.55
CA ASP A 378 -2.60 15.78 8.50
C ASP A 378 -1.85 16.59 9.58
N TRP A 379 -1.46 17.83 9.24
CA TRP A 379 -0.50 18.59 10.06
C TRP A 379 -1.13 19.12 11.35
N ASP A 380 -2.42 19.37 11.38
CA ASP A 380 -3.11 19.86 12.58
C ASP A 380 -3.93 18.79 13.32
N ARG A 381 -3.93 17.55 12.80
CA ARG A 381 -4.58 16.37 13.37
C ARG A 381 -6.09 16.50 13.48
N ASP A 382 -6.71 17.26 12.59
CA ASP A 382 -8.15 17.42 12.60
C ASP A 382 -8.88 16.34 11.79
N GLY A 383 -8.11 15.63 10.94
CA GLY A 383 -8.49 14.41 10.25
C GLY A 383 -8.69 14.52 8.75
N ASP A 384 -8.69 15.71 8.19
CA ASP A 384 -8.57 15.87 6.74
C ASP A 384 -7.09 16.05 6.35
N LEU A 385 -6.76 15.75 5.09
CA LEU A 385 -5.37 15.83 4.63
C LEU A 385 -5.09 17.20 4.05
N ASP A 386 -4.12 17.87 4.65
CA ASP A 386 -3.57 19.14 4.20
C ASP A 386 -2.41 18.95 3.22
N CYS A 387 -1.95 20.05 2.63
CA CYS A 387 -0.99 19.99 1.55
C CYS A 387 0.09 21.09 1.67
N ALA A 388 1.35 20.68 1.78
CA ALA A 388 2.47 21.56 1.44
C ALA A 388 2.66 21.54 -0.08
N LEU A 389 2.18 22.59 -0.75
CA LEU A 389 2.25 22.69 -2.20
C LEU A 389 3.63 23.21 -2.62
N GLY A 390 4.41 22.31 -3.22
CA GLY A 390 5.71 22.63 -3.81
C GLY A 390 5.59 23.58 -5.00
N HIS A 391 6.70 24.15 -5.45
CA HIS A 391 6.73 24.94 -6.69
C HIS A 391 8.15 24.99 -7.21
N TYR A 392 8.38 24.46 -8.41
CA TYR A 392 9.70 24.33 -9.06
C TYR A 392 10.58 25.59 -8.99
N GLY A 393 11.48 25.63 -8.00
CA GLY A 393 12.38 26.74 -7.70
C GLY A 393 11.74 27.98 -7.04
N LEU A 394 10.43 27.99 -6.77
CA LEU A 394 9.73 29.07 -6.08
C LEU A 394 9.34 28.67 -4.65
N GLN A 395 8.65 29.58 -3.96
CA GLN A 395 8.24 29.42 -2.58
C GLN A 395 7.12 28.37 -2.44
N ALA A 396 7.38 27.32 -1.64
CA ALA A 396 6.34 26.38 -1.24
C ALA A 396 5.40 27.02 -0.23
N ARG A 397 4.13 26.60 -0.26
CA ARG A 397 3.07 27.12 0.61
C ARG A 397 2.35 26.00 1.32
N MET A 398 2.04 26.21 2.58
CA MET A 398 1.12 25.34 3.30
C MET A 398 -0.32 25.71 2.94
N LEU A 399 -1.07 24.71 2.49
CA LEU A 399 -2.50 24.77 2.27
C LEU A 399 -3.15 23.90 3.33
N GLN A 400 -4.14 24.45 4.04
CA GLN A 400 -4.96 23.69 4.96
C GLN A 400 -6.17 23.14 4.22
N ASN A 401 -6.60 21.94 4.58
CA ASN A 401 -7.89 21.41 4.19
C ASN A 401 -8.94 21.95 5.16
N ASP A 402 -10.03 22.48 4.60
CA ASP A 402 -11.11 23.10 5.36
C ASP A 402 -12.38 22.23 5.34
N LEU A 403 -12.24 20.94 5.01
CA LEU A 403 -13.36 20.01 4.99
C LEU A 403 -13.89 19.80 6.41
N TYR A 404 -12.97 19.66 7.36
CA TYR A 404 -13.26 19.62 8.77
C TYR A 404 -12.90 20.97 9.41
N ASP A 405 -13.80 21.46 10.26
CA ASP A 405 -13.54 22.67 11.03
C ASP A 405 -13.98 22.46 12.49
N ALA A 406 -13.85 23.51 13.30
CA ALA A 406 -14.26 23.47 14.71
C ALA A 406 -15.77 23.25 14.91
N ALA A 407 -16.60 23.41 13.88
CA ALA A 407 -18.03 23.15 13.89
C ALA A 407 -18.39 21.74 13.38
N THR A 408 -17.52 21.08 12.62
CA THR A 408 -17.69 19.68 12.19
C THR A 408 -17.78 18.76 13.40
N SER A 409 -18.89 18.02 13.50
CA SER A 409 -19.12 17.13 14.63
C SER A 409 -18.21 15.91 14.59
N ALA A 410 -17.96 15.28 15.74
CA ALA A 410 -17.14 14.07 15.79
C ALA A 410 -17.69 12.96 14.88
N ILE A 411 -19.01 12.80 14.74
CA ILE A 411 -19.57 11.76 13.84
C ILE A 411 -19.43 12.12 12.36
N ASP A 412 -19.34 13.42 12.04
CA ASP A 412 -19.19 13.89 10.66
C ASP A 412 -17.72 13.93 10.20
N ARG A 413 -16.77 13.95 11.13
CA ARG A 413 -15.36 13.63 10.88
C ARG A 413 -15.25 12.14 10.65
N ARG A 414 -15.07 11.70 9.41
CA ARG A 414 -15.16 10.29 9.03
C ARG A 414 -13.80 9.79 8.58
N TYR A 415 -12.87 9.81 9.51
CA TYR A 415 -11.51 9.36 9.25
C TYR A 415 -10.97 8.48 10.35
N VAL A 416 -9.98 7.67 9.99
CA VAL A 416 -9.11 6.97 10.92
C VAL A 416 -7.69 6.95 10.35
N ARG A 417 -6.71 7.19 11.22
CA ARG A 417 -5.28 7.12 10.91
C ARG A 417 -4.74 5.78 11.38
N VAL A 418 -3.92 5.12 10.57
CA VAL A 418 -3.26 3.86 10.94
C VAL A 418 -1.75 3.99 10.72
N ARG A 419 -0.96 3.63 11.73
CA ARG A 419 0.50 3.62 11.67
C ARG A 419 1.04 2.20 11.88
N PRO A 420 1.55 1.56 10.82
CA PRO A 420 2.34 0.34 10.93
C PRO A 420 3.74 0.63 11.48
N LEU A 421 4.09 0.04 12.62
CA LEU A 421 5.28 0.40 13.38
C LEU A 421 6.14 -0.81 13.75
N ARG A 422 7.44 -0.58 13.86
CA ARG A 422 8.38 -1.52 14.44
C ARG A 422 8.47 -1.32 15.96
N PRO A 423 8.41 -2.40 16.76
CA PRO A 423 8.70 -2.34 18.18
C PRO A 423 10.12 -1.84 18.47
N SER A 424 10.25 -0.70 19.15
CA SER A 424 11.54 -0.21 19.68
C SER A 424 11.52 -0.08 21.20
N THR A 425 12.63 -0.46 21.83
CA THR A 425 12.88 -0.21 23.26
C THR A 425 13.64 1.09 23.50
N GLN A 426 14.24 1.66 22.45
CA GLN A 426 15.01 2.90 22.51
C GLN A 426 14.11 4.12 22.30
N VAL A 427 12.99 3.94 21.61
CA VAL A 427 12.03 5.01 21.32
C VAL A 427 10.67 4.66 21.91
N PRO A 428 10.30 5.32 23.03
CA PRO A 428 8.93 5.28 23.50
C PRO A 428 8.00 5.69 22.34
N LEU A 429 6.92 4.94 22.14
CA LEU A 429 5.93 5.11 21.07
C LEU A 429 6.22 4.41 19.73
N GLY A 430 7.44 3.90 19.50
CA GLY A 430 7.73 3.04 18.35
C GLY A 430 7.56 3.74 17.00
N LEU A 431 8.00 4.99 16.86
CA LEU A 431 7.86 5.79 15.64
C LEU A 431 8.76 5.33 14.46
N ASP A 432 9.35 4.14 14.55
CA ASP A 432 10.02 3.47 13.44
C ASP A 432 8.95 2.93 12.49
N ASN A 433 8.70 3.64 11.40
CA ASN A 433 7.65 3.31 10.44
C ASN A 433 8.09 2.12 9.57
N GLU A 434 7.19 1.16 9.38
CA GLU A 434 7.44 0.01 8.52
C GLU A 434 7.02 0.34 7.08
N PHE A 435 7.93 0.92 6.29
CA PHE A 435 7.72 1.22 4.87
C PHE A 435 7.35 -0.05 4.08
N GLY A 436 6.35 0.06 3.21
CA GLY A 436 5.78 -1.03 2.43
C GLY A 436 4.69 -1.84 3.14
N ALA A 437 4.38 -1.55 4.42
CA ALA A 437 3.29 -2.24 5.10
C ALA A 437 1.92 -1.86 4.52
N ASN A 438 1.15 -2.87 4.12
CA ASN A 438 -0.19 -2.73 3.57
C ASN A 438 -1.22 -2.70 4.70
N VAL A 439 -2.07 -1.67 4.72
CA VAL A 439 -3.17 -1.51 5.66
C VAL A 439 -4.48 -1.62 4.92
N GLU A 440 -5.36 -2.49 5.39
CA GLU A 440 -6.72 -2.64 4.87
C GLU A 440 -7.75 -2.32 5.95
N ILE A 441 -8.75 -1.51 5.57
CA ILE A 441 -9.96 -1.25 6.35
C ILE A 441 -11.14 -1.97 5.70
N GLU A 442 -11.85 -2.77 6.49
CA GLU A 442 -13.09 -3.44 6.10
C GLU A 442 -14.23 -2.97 6.99
N LEU A 443 -15.27 -2.37 6.38
CA LEU A 443 -16.48 -1.97 7.08
C LEU A 443 -17.37 -3.18 7.38
N ALA A 444 -18.00 -3.21 8.55
CA ALA A 444 -18.95 -4.25 8.92
C ALA A 444 -20.26 -4.18 8.09
N GLN A 445 -21.17 -5.15 8.30
CA GLN A 445 -22.45 -5.22 7.57
C GLN A 445 -23.20 -3.88 7.56
N GLY A 446 -23.47 -3.36 6.35
CA GLY A 446 -24.05 -2.03 6.14
C GLY A 446 -23.09 -0.99 5.54
N GLY A 447 -21.81 -1.34 5.37
CA GLY A 447 -20.86 -0.56 4.57
C GLY A 447 -21.16 -0.58 3.07
N ASP A 448 -20.40 0.21 2.31
CA ASP A 448 -20.48 0.31 0.84
C ASP A 448 -19.96 -0.93 0.10
N GLY A 449 -19.30 -1.84 0.82
CA GLY A 449 -18.78 -3.10 0.28
C GLY A 449 -17.39 -2.98 -0.34
N HIS A 450 -16.77 -1.80 -0.27
CA HIS A 450 -15.42 -1.58 -0.77
C HIS A 450 -14.36 -1.91 0.28
N ARG A 451 -13.25 -2.48 -0.18
CA ARG A 451 -12.01 -2.61 0.59
C ARG A 451 -11.24 -1.29 0.41
N ARG A 452 -10.66 -0.78 1.48
CA ARG A 452 -9.83 0.43 1.42
C ARG A 452 -8.42 0.02 1.79
N ILE A 453 -7.52 0.11 0.82
CA ILE A 453 -6.13 -0.31 0.99
C ILE A 453 -5.21 0.87 0.74
N LYS A 454 -4.29 1.10 1.67
CA LYS A 454 -3.15 2.00 1.53
C LYS A 454 -1.90 1.30 2.04
N PHE A 455 -0.72 1.82 1.70
CA PHE A 455 0.54 1.27 2.19
C PHE A 455 1.49 2.37 2.63
N THR A 456 2.37 2.07 3.59
CA THR A 456 3.33 3.05 4.13
C THR A 456 4.39 3.38 3.08
N GLN A 457 4.25 4.51 2.39
CA GLN A 457 5.19 4.96 1.36
C GLN A 457 6.48 5.56 1.94
N SER A 458 7.61 5.37 1.27
CA SER A 458 8.89 6.02 1.60
C SER A 458 9.26 7.17 0.64
N GLY A 459 8.66 7.19 -0.54
CA GLY A 459 8.57 8.32 -1.47
C GLY A 459 7.18 8.31 -2.11
N SER A 460 6.71 9.46 -2.58
CA SER A 460 5.34 9.63 -3.07
C SER A 460 5.35 10.24 -4.47
N GLY A 461 5.32 9.39 -5.50
CA GLY A 461 5.27 9.80 -6.89
C GLY A 461 6.63 10.20 -7.46
N TYR A 462 7.19 11.33 -7.03
CA TYR A 462 8.48 11.87 -7.52
C TYR A 462 8.98 13.00 -6.61
N ILE A 463 10.27 13.02 -6.23
CA ILE A 463 10.97 14.05 -5.41
C ILE A 463 10.35 14.46 -4.05
N ASN A 464 9.13 14.07 -3.72
CA ASN A 464 8.46 14.37 -2.46
C ASN A 464 8.14 13.10 -1.65
N GLN A 465 7.85 13.30 -0.37
CA GLN A 465 7.40 12.28 0.55
C GLN A 465 6.21 12.81 1.35
N ASN A 466 5.07 12.13 1.24
CA ASN A 466 3.90 12.38 2.08
C ASN A 466 4.14 11.88 3.51
N GLU A 467 3.27 12.26 4.44
CA GLU A 467 3.32 11.70 5.78
C GLU A 467 3.16 10.17 5.76
N TYR A 468 3.91 9.46 6.61
CA TYR A 468 3.85 8.00 6.68
C TYR A 468 2.64 7.46 7.46
N ALA A 469 1.91 8.30 8.21
CA ALA A 469 0.67 7.88 8.84
C ALA A 469 -0.45 7.84 7.79
N LEU A 470 -1.05 6.67 7.62
CA LEU A 470 -2.05 6.46 6.58
C LEU A 470 -3.40 6.96 7.08
N ASN A 471 -3.88 8.05 6.50
CA ASN A 471 -5.22 8.57 6.76
C ASN A 471 -6.24 7.93 5.83
N PHE A 472 -7.37 7.46 6.35
CA PHE A 472 -8.43 6.84 5.56
C PHE A 472 -9.74 7.62 5.71
N GLY A 473 -10.26 8.19 4.63
CA GLY A 473 -11.63 8.63 4.54
C GLY A 473 -12.61 7.45 4.58
N LEU A 474 -13.71 7.66 5.29
CA LEU A 474 -14.76 6.67 5.47
C LEU A 474 -16.10 7.23 4.96
N PRO A 475 -16.96 6.37 4.40
CA PRO A 475 -18.15 6.81 3.69
C PRO A 475 -19.17 7.40 4.68
N PRO A 476 -20.01 8.35 4.24
CA PRO A 476 -21.08 8.88 5.08
C PRO A 476 -22.06 7.79 5.50
N SER A 477 -22.42 7.78 6.80
CA SER A 477 -23.36 6.80 7.36
C SER A 477 -24.36 7.47 8.30
N PRO A 478 -25.65 7.07 8.29
CA PRO A 478 -26.64 7.55 9.25
C PRO A 478 -26.48 6.94 10.65
N GLN A 479 -25.56 5.98 10.82
CA GLN A 479 -25.21 5.30 12.06
C GLN A 479 -23.70 5.32 12.27
N ASP A 480 -23.26 5.03 13.48
CA ASP A 480 -21.83 4.88 13.75
C ASP A 480 -21.21 3.78 12.86
N LEU A 481 -20.04 4.06 12.32
CA LEU A 481 -19.31 3.13 11.47
C LEU A 481 -18.60 2.11 12.35
N VAL A 482 -18.76 0.84 11.99
CA VAL A 482 -18.05 -0.27 12.61
C VAL A 482 -17.14 -0.88 11.58
N PHE A 483 -15.85 -1.03 11.90
CA PHE A 483 -14.86 -1.52 10.96
C PHE A 483 -13.84 -2.45 11.62
N SER A 484 -13.05 -3.10 10.79
CA SER A 484 -11.86 -3.84 11.22
C SER A 484 -10.64 -3.36 10.45
N VAL A 485 -9.48 -3.54 11.04
CA VAL A 485 -8.18 -3.19 10.46
C VAL A 485 -7.33 -4.44 10.37
N SER A 486 -6.59 -4.58 9.28
CA SER A 486 -5.48 -5.52 9.20
C SER A 486 -4.26 -4.87 8.58
N VAL A 487 -3.10 -5.29 9.06
CA VAL A 487 -1.81 -4.82 8.56
C VAL A 487 -0.96 -6.00 8.13
N ASP A 488 -0.56 -6.01 6.86
CA ASP A 488 0.44 -6.94 6.33
C ASP A 488 1.79 -6.23 6.31
N PHE A 489 2.73 -6.77 7.07
CA PHE A 489 4.08 -6.22 7.17
C PHE A 489 5.00 -6.88 6.15
N PRO A 490 5.93 -6.12 5.52
CA PRO A 490 6.89 -6.68 4.58
C PRO A 490 7.75 -7.77 5.21
N VAL A 491 7.97 -8.83 4.45
CA VAL A 491 8.80 -10.00 4.79
C VAL A 491 9.27 -10.63 3.50
N VAL A 492 10.40 -11.36 3.49
CA VAL A 492 10.75 -12.14 2.29
C VAL A 492 9.75 -13.27 2.03
N SER A 493 9.34 -13.47 0.78
CA SER A 493 8.33 -14.46 0.33
C SER A 493 8.48 -15.86 0.96
N GLY A 494 9.73 -16.31 1.16
CA GLY A 494 10.04 -17.59 1.81
C GLY A 494 9.57 -17.74 3.28
N ARG A 495 9.07 -16.66 3.91
CA ARG A 495 8.56 -16.66 5.29
C ARG A 495 7.03 -16.62 5.37
N GLY A 496 6.34 -16.61 4.23
CA GLY A 496 4.90 -16.39 4.17
C GLY A 496 4.55 -14.95 4.53
N ILE A 497 3.29 -14.68 4.83
CA ILE A 497 2.77 -13.33 5.06
C ILE A 497 2.74 -13.02 6.54
N TRP A 498 3.15 -11.81 6.91
CA TRP A 498 3.12 -11.35 8.30
C TRP A 498 1.91 -10.43 8.54
N ARG A 499 0.79 -11.00 8.97
CA ARG A 499 -0.47 -10.27 9.16
C ARG A 499 -0.79 -10.04 10.63
N VAL A 500 -1.07 -8.79 11.00
CA VAL A 500 -1.67 -8.43 12.29
C VAL A 500 -3.10 -7.95 12.03
N ASP A 501 -4.08 -8.72 12.48
CA ASP A 501 -5.51 -8.42 12.37
C ASP A 501 -6.25 -8.76 13.68
N GLU A 502 -7.59 -8.70 13.67
CA GLU A 502 -8.45 -9.04 14.82
C GLU A 502 -8.17 -10.42 15.45
N ARG A 503 -7.57 -11.35 14.69
CA ARG A 503 -7.29 -12.73 15.11
C ARG A 503 -5.98 -12.82 15.85
N VAL A 504 -5.04 -11.91 15.57
CA VAL A 504 -3.82 -11.71 16.37
C VAL A 504 -4.13 -10.82 17.57
N ASN A 505 -4.88 -9.74 17.35
CA ASN A 505 -5.25 -8.79 18.39
C ASN A 505 -6.72 -8.33 18.23
N PRO A 506 -7.64 -8.78 19.11
CA PRO A 506 -9.07 -8.45 19.03
C PRO A 506 -9.40 -6.95 19.03
N ALA A 507 -8.47 -6.08 19.44
CA ALA A 507 -8.65 -4.63 19.38
C ALA A 507 -8.80 -4.10 17.94
N LEU A 508 -8.40 -4.88 16.93
CA LEU A 508 -8.51 -4.51 15.51
C LEU A 508 -9.83 -4.94 14.86
N GLY A 509 -10.72 -5.60 15.60
CA GLY A 509 -12.01 -6.06 15.09
C GLY A 509 -13.18 -5.28 15.68
N SER A 510 -14.21 -5.03 14.87
CA SER A 510 -15.46 -4.38 15.31
C SER A 510 -15.26 -3.03 16.03
N ILE A 511 -14.31 -2.24 15.56
CA ILE A 511 -13.99 -0.90 16.08
C ILE A 511 -15.13 0.05 15.74
N GLN A 512 -15.66 0.74 16.75
CA GLN A 512 -16.69 1.78 16.59
C GLN A 512 -16.01 3.14 16.40
N LEU A 513 -16.21 3.77 15.25
CA LEU A 513 -15.55 5.03 14.91
C LEU A 513 -15.80 6.12 15.95
N ALA A 514 -17.05 6.28 16.40
CA ALA A 514 -17.44 7.30 17.38
C ALA A 514 -16.82 7.09 18.78
N THR A 515 -16.18 5.95 19.03
CA THR A 515 -15.51 5.67 20.31
C THR A 515 -14.04 6.07 20.33
N LEU A 516 -13.43 6.31 19.16
CA LEU A 516 -12.03 6.72 19.04
C LEU A 516 -11.88 8.21 19.35
N VAL A 517 -10.97 8.54 20.25
CA VAL A 517 -10.70 9.94 20.65
C VAL A 517 -9.66 10.57 19.73
N ASP A 518 -8.50 9.92 19.60
CA ASP A 518 -7.37 10.43 18.82
C ASP A 518 -7.45 9.97 17.35
N ARG A 519 -8.30 8.97 17.08
CA ARG A 519 -8.53 8.36 15.75
C ARG A 519 -7.28 7.82 15.07
N GLU A 520 -6.19 7.68 15.81
CA GLU A 520 -4.96 7.03 15.36
C GLU A 520 -4.83 5.65 16.01
N LEU A 521 -4.63 4.63 15.17
CA LEU A 521 -4.31 3.27 15.58
C LEU A 521 -2.85 2.99 15.26
N GLN A 522 -2.07 2.65 16.27
CA GLN A 522 -0.68 2.20 16.09
C GLN A 522 -0.66 0.68 16.12
N VAL A 523 -0.27 0.04 15.02
CA VAL A 523 -0.20 -1.42 14.89
C VAL A 523 1.27 -1.81 14.83
N LEU A 524 1.73 -2.52 15.85
CA LEU A 524 3.12 -2.95 15.94
C LEU A 524 3.30 -4.31 15.28
N ARG A 525 4.44 -4.50 14.59
CA ARG A 525 4.80 -5.77 13.94
C ARG A 525 4.71 -6.98 14.87
N ASP A 526 4.96 -6.83 16.17
CA ASP A 526 4.86 -7.93 17.15
C ASP A 526 3.42 -8.28 17.58
N GLY A 527 2.40 -7.65 16.98
CA GLY A 527 0.99 -7.90 17.23
C GLY A 527 0.38 -7.02 18.32
N ARG A 528 1.18 -6.18 19.00
CA ARG A 528 0.63 -5.17 19.91
C ARG A 528 -0.06 -4.07 19.13
N VAL A 529 -1.11 -3.51 19.73
CA VAL A 529 -1.90 -2.44 19.14
C VAL A 529 -2.06 -1.34 20.18
N ARG A 530 -1.95 -0.08 19.79
CA ARG A 530 -2.28 1.05 20.67
C ARG A 530 -3.40 1.89 20.06
N ILE A 531 -4.40 2.18 20.88
CA ILE A 531 -5.58 2.97 20.53
C ILE A 531 -5.79 3.96 21.69
N ASP A 532 -5.90 5.26 21.38
CA ASP A 532 -6.12 6.33 22.36
C ASP A 532 -5.15 6.26 23.57
N GLY A 533 -3.86 6.01 23.29
CA GLY A 533 -2.81 5.87 24.30
C GLY A 533 -2.81 4.56 25.10
N VAL A 534 -3.78 3.66 24.89
CA VAL A 534 -3.90 2.36 25.57
C VAL A 534 -3.29 1.25 24.72
N GLU A 535 -2.33 0.50 25.28
CA GLU A 535 -1.72 -0.65 24.63
C GLU A 535 -2.52 -1.94 24.90
N HIS A 536 -2.85 -2.65 23.82
CA HIS A 536 -3.55 -3.91 23.78
C HIS A 536 -2.57 -5.01 23.35
N ALA A 537 -2.38 -6.03 24.20
CA ALA A 537 -1.50 -7.15 23.91
C ALA A 537 -2.16 -8.15 22.92
N PRO A 538 -1.37 -8.79 22.05
CA PRO A 538 -1.87 -9.85 21.17
C PRO A 538 -2.35 -11.08 21.98
N LEU A 539 -3.17 -11.90 21.36
CA LEU A 539 -3.63 -13.17 21.92
C LEU A 539 -2.44 -14.12 22.15
N ALA A 540 -2.37 -14.69 23.35
CA ALA A 540 -1.29 -15.60 23.72
C ALA A 540 -1.29 -16.86 22.83
N GLY A 541 -0.14 -17.15 22.22
CA GLY A 541 0.07 -18.35 21.40
C GLY A 541 -0.47 -18.25 19.97
N VAL A 542 -0.99 -17.10 19.55
CA VAL A 542 -1.36 -16.84 18.15
C VAL A 542 -0.16 -16.24 17.43
N SER A 543 0.21 -16.84 16.29
CA SER A 543 1.26 -16.30 15.41
C SER A 543 0.65 -15.36 14.37
N PRO A 544 1.30 -14.22 14.06
CA PRO A 544 0.91 -13.35 12.95
C PRO A 544 1.34 -13.92 11.58
N THR A 545 2.16 -14.97 11.56
CA THR A 545 2.66 -15.55 10.30
C THR A 545 1.61 -16.46 9.68
N LEU A 546 1.25 -16.17 8.44
CA LEU A 546 0.40 -16.98 7.59
C LEU A 546 1.26 -17.67 6.55
N ALA A 547 1.16 -19.00 6.46
CA ALA A 547 1.68 -19.75 5.34
C ALA A 547 0.74 -19.63 4.15
N ASP A 548 1.30 -19.62 2.95
CA ASP A 548 0.54 -19.81 1.71
C ASP A 548 0.63 -21.28 1.27
N ALA A 549 -0.51 -21.86 0.87
CA ALA A 549 -0.59 -23.25 0.45
C ALA A 549 -0.31 -23.47 -1.04
N ALA A 550 -0.15 -22.40 -1.81
CA ALA A 550 0.10 -22.37 -3.23
C ALA A 550 1.36 -21.54 -3.59
N GLY A 551 1.84 -20.71 -2.66
CA GLY A 551 2.88 -19.70 -2.92
C GLY A 551 2.30 -18.55 -3.75
N GLY A 552 1.15 -18.02 -3.32
CA GLY A 552 0.30 -17.11 -4.07
C GLY A 552 -0.61 -17.82 -5.05
N LEU A 553 -1.54 -17.08 -5.68
CA LEU A 553 -2.01 -17.47 -7.01
C LEU A 553 -0.78 -17.36 -7.91
N GLN A 554 -0.11 -18.48 -8.20
CA GLN A 554 1.18 -18.46 -8.90
C GLN A 554 1.15 -17.49 -10.09
N GLN A 555 2.08 -16.54 -10.06
CA GLN A 555 2.50 -15.82 -11.25
C GLN A 555 2.77 -16.80 -12.37
N VAL A 556 2.35 -16.43 -13.57
CA VAL A 556 2.60 -17.21 -14.76
C VAL A 556 4.11 -17.43 -14.90
N ALA A 557 4.52 -18.57 -15.46
CA ALA A 557 5.95 -18.81 -15.68
C ALA A 557 6.56 -17.66 -16.52
N PRO A 558 7.83 -17.29 -16.26
CA PRO A 558 8.51 -16.20 -16.95
C PRO A 558 8.28 -16.21 -18.47
N GLY A 559 7.75 -15.10 -18.99
CA GLY A 559 7.47 -14.86 -20.40
C GLY A 559 6.11 -15.32 -20.95
N ALA A 560 5.17 -15.77 -20.10
CA ALA A 560 3.81 -16.08 -20.54
C ALA A 560 2.79 -15.08 -19.95
N PRO A 561 1.91 -14.48 -20.78
CA PRO A 561 0.93 -13.52 -20.29
C PRO A 561 -0.09 -14.21 -19.39
N LEU A 562 -0.60 -13.48 -18.39
CA LEU A 562 -1.77 -13.92 -17.64
C LEU A 562 -2.98 -14.01 -18.59
N LEU A 563 -3.46 -15.22 -18.80
CA LEU A 563 -4.61 -15.44 -19.67
C LEU A 563 -5.90 -14.96 -18.97
N PRO A 564 -6.86 -14.38 -19.70
CA PRO A 564 -8.17 -14.05 -19.13
C PRO A 564 -8.89 -15.31 -18.64
N PRO A 565 -9.79 -15.21 -17.63
CA PRO A 565 -10.60 -16.34 -17.18
C PRO A 565 -11.39 -16.97 -18.32
N VAL A 566 -11.43 -18.30 -18.32
CA VAL A 566 -12.19 -19.09 -19.28
C VAL A 566 -13.57 -19.38 -18.69
N ALA A 567 -14.62 -19.16 -19.48
CA ALA A 567 -15.98 -19.51 -19.08
C ALA A 567 -16.09 -20.99 -18.71
N ALA A 568 -16.83 -21.27 -17.65
CA ALA A 568 -17.07 -22.63 -17.20
C ALA A 568 -17.75 -23.44 -18.33
N PRO A 569 -17.27 -24.66 -18.63
CA PRO A 569 -17.81 -25.49 -19.72
C PRO A 569 -19.23 -26.01 -19.44
N PHE A 570 -19.74 -25.83 -18.22
CA PHE A 570 -21.07 -26.22 -17.78
C PHE A 570 -21.56 -25.31 -16.63
N SER A 571 -22.87 -25.15 -16.51
CA SER A 571 -23.51 -24.23 -15.54
C SER A 571 -23.43 -24.69 -14.08
N ASP A 572 -23.01 -25.93 -13.83
CA ASP A 572 -22.85 -26.53 -12.52
C ASP A 572 -21.38 -26.92 -12.28
N ALA A 573 -20.47 -26.04 -12.71
CA ALA A 573 -19.03 -26.23 -12.54
C ALA A 573 -18.55 -25.86 -11.15
N TRP A 574 -17.70 -26.72 -10.59
CA TRP A 574 -17.07 -26.53 -9.30
C TRP A 574 -15.55 -26.66 -9.46
N ALA A 575 -14.83 -25.59 -9.13
CA ALA A 575 -13.40 -25.64 -8.90
C ALA A 575 -13.17 -26.28 -7.52
N VAL A 576 -12.36 -27.32 -7.46
CA VAL A 576 -12.12 -28.12 -6.25
C VAL A 576 -10.64 -28.10 -5.92
N LEU A 577 -10.31 -27.96 -4.64
CA LEU A 577 -8.97 -28.12 -4.09
C LEU A 577 -8.97 -29.23 -3.04
N GLY A 578 -8.09 -30.21 -3.21
CA GLY A 578 -7.88 -31.25 -2.22
C GLY A 578 -6.83 -30.86 -1.21
N LEU A 579 -7.13 -31.05 0.08
CA LEU A 579 -6.23 -30.77 1.18
C LEU A 579 -6.09 -31.97 2.11
N SER A 580 -4.88 -32.19 2.64
CA SER A 580 -4.62 -33.16 3.70
C SER A 580 -4.02 -32.48 4.91
N THR A 581 -4.64 -32.69 6.08
CA THR A 581 -4.09 -32.32 7.39
C THR A 581 -3.54 -33.55 8.13
N VAL A 582 -3.27 -34.66 7.42
CA VAL A 582 -2.71 -35.89 8.03
C VAL A 582 -1.35 -35.63 8.69
N GLY A 583 -0.56 -34.72 8.13
CA GLY A 583 0.72 -34.28 8.70
C GLY A 583 0.61 -33.20 9.78
N ALA A 584 -0.60 -32.71 10.11
CA ALA A 584 -0.79 -31.65 11.09
C ALA A 584 -0.89 -32.21 12.51
N ASN A 585 -0.18 -31.59 13.46
CA ASN A 585 -0.22 -31.94 14.88
C ASN A 585 -1.23 -31.10 15.69
N ALA A 586 -1.81 -30.09 15.06
CA ALA A 586 -2.81 -29.17 15.60
C ALA A 586 -3.79 -28.81 14.47
N PRO A 587 -4.96 -28.21 14.78
CA PRO A 587 -5.83 -27.66 13.76
C PRO A 587 -5.08 -26.68 12.85
N VAL A 588 -5.42 -26.69 11.56
CA VAL A 588 -4.98 -25.69 10.60
C VAL A 588 -6.12 -24.70 10.41
N VAL A 589 -5.85 -23.41 10.53
CA VAL A 589 -6.88 -22.38 10.37
C VAL A 589 -6.62 -21.63 9.07
N VAL A 590 -7.47 -21.86 8.07
CA VAL A 590 -7.45 -21.06 6.83
C VAL A 590 -8.05 -19.69 7.15
N ARG A 591 -7.26 -18.65 6.90
CA ARG A 591 -7.58 -17.25 7.17
C ARG A 591 -8.00 -16.48 5.94
N GLN A 592 -7.55 -16.92 4.77
CA GLN A 592 -7.89 -16.32 3.48
C GLN A 592 -8.06 -17.42 2.43
N LEU A 593 -9.02 -17.22 1.53
CA LEU A 593 -9.20 -17.98 0.30
C LEU A 593 -9.20 -16.99 -0.86
N ASP A 594 -8.36 -17.22 -1.86
CA ASP A 594 -8.31 -16.37 -3.05
C ASP A 594 -8.66 -17.19 -4.27
N LEU A 595 -9.80 -16.91 -4.90
CA LEU A 595 -10.25 -17.59 -6.10
C LEU A 595 -9.70 -16.89 -7.34
N ASP A 596 -9.13 -17.66 -8.27
CA ASP A 596 -8.74 -17.16 -9.57
C ASP A 596 -9.84 -17.46 -10.60
N GLY A 597 -10.85 -16.60 -10.66
CA GLY A 597 -12.04 -16.78 -11.46
C GLY A 597 -13.29 -16.12 -10.87
N ALA A 598 -14.39 -16.25 -11.61
CA ALA A 598 -15.69 -15.77 -11.19
C ALA A 598 -16.53 -16.86 -10.52
N LEU A 599 -16.99 -16.60 -9.30
CA LEU A 599 -18.03 -17.40 -8.66
C LEU A 599 -19.34 -17.34 -9.47
N ASP A 600 -20.04 -18.46 -9.51
CA ASP A 600 -21.43 -18.52 -9.99
C ASP A 600 -22.41 -18.24 -8.83
N VAL A 601 -23.69 -18.08 -9.17
CA VAL A 601 -24.76 -17.80 -8.21
C VAL A 601 -24.79 -18.84 -7.07
N PRO A 602 -24.92 -18.41 -5.80
CA PRO A 602 -25.08 -19.31 -4.66
C PRO A 602 -26.25 -20.28 -4.83
N VAL A 603 -26.05 -21.51 -4.36
CA VAL A 603 -27.06 -22.59 -4.41
C VAL A 603 -27.43 -23.04 -3.01
N ALA A 604 -28.67 -23.47 -2.84
CA ALA A 604 -29.12 -23.99 -1.56
C ALA A 604 -28.40 -25.32 -1.26
N CYS A 605 -27.69 -25.37 -0.12
CA CYS A 605 -27.22 -26.60 0.45
C CYS A 605 -27.55 -26.75 1.95
N ASP A 606 -28.24 -27.85 2.30
CA ASP A 606 -28.90 -28.15 3.57
C ASP A 606 -29.43 -26.91 4.32
N GLY A 607 -30.21 -26.08 3.61
CA GLY A 607 -30.90 -24.92 4.18
C GLY A 607 -30.11 -23.60 4.21
N ALA A 608 -28.86 -23.56 3.73
CA ALA A 608 -28.07 -22.34 3.57
C ALA A 608 -27.72 -22.11 2.09
N LEU A 609 -27.71 -20.85 1.63
CA LEU A 609 -27.14 -20.53 0.32
C LEU A 609 -25.61 -20.58 0.41
N ALA A 610 -24.98 -21.22 -0.56
CA ALA A 610 -23.53 -21.28 -0.67
C ALA A 610 -23.08 -21.46 -2.11
N ASN A 611 -21.99 -20.80 -2.48
CA ASN A 611 -21.19 -21.11 -3.66
C ASN A 611 -19.79 -21.59 -3.29
N VAL A 612 -19.39 -21.56 -2.01
CA VAL A 612 -18.21 -22.27 -1.51
C VAL A 612 -18.61 -23.24 -0.40
N VAL A 613 -18.15 -24.49 -0.51
CA VAL A 613 -18.47 -25.57 0.44
C VAL A 613 -17.21 -26.35 0.80
N VAL A 614 -17.02 -26.59 2.10
CA VAL A 614 -15.93 -27.43 2.63
C VAL A 614 -16.45 -28.79 3.07
N TRP A 615 -15.75 -29.85 2.67
CA TRP A 615 -16.09 -31.24 2.95
C TRP A 615 -14.95 -31.95 3.69
N ASP A 616 -15.27 -32.65 4.79
CA ASP A 616 -14.43 -33.72 5.34
C ASP A 616 -14.70 -34.99 4.53
N VAL A 617 -13.69 -35.46 3.80
CA VAL A 617 -13.75 -36.64 2.94
C VAL A 617 -12.85 -37.78 3.45
N THR A 618 -12.41 -37.70 4.70
CA THR A 618 -11.58 -38.75 5.34
C THR A 618 -12.22 -40.13 5.23
N ASN A 619 -13.55 -40.21 5.33
CA ASN A 619 -14.32 -41.37 4.90
C ASN A 619 -15.08 -41.04 3.61
N PRO A 620 -14.58 -41.42 2.42
CA PRO A 620 -15.19 -41.05 1.14
C PRO A 620 -16.58 -41.69 0.92
N THR A 621 -16.91 -42.73 1.68
CA THR A 621 -18.26 -43.36 1.63
C THR A 621 -19.29 -42.62 2.48
N GLN A 622 -18.84 -41.75 3.39
CA GLN A 622 -19.68 -40.95 4.28
C GLN A 622 -19.10 -39.52 4.44
N PRO A 623 -19.01 -38.74 3.35
CA PRO A 623 -18.46 -37.40 3.41
C PRO A 623 -19.37 -36.46 4.21
N LYS A 624 -18.76 -35.50 4.91
CA LYS A 624 -19.49 -34.54 5.75
C LYS A 624 -19.20 -33.12 5.31
N SER A 625 -20.24 -32.41 4.86
CA SER A 625 -20.14 -30.97 4.63
C SER A 625 -20.09 -30.26 5.98
N GLN A 626 -19.26 -29.22 6.07
CA GLN A 626 -19.11 -28.43 7.27
C GLN A 626 -20.10 -27.27 7.21
N ALA A 627 -21.19 -27.35 7.99
CA ALA A 627 -22.27 -26.35 7.95
C ALA A 627 -21.79 -24.92 8.23
N ASN A 628 -20.81 -24.76 9.13
CA ASN A 628 -20.21 -23.46 9.47
C ASN A 628 -19.22 -22.94 8.42
N HIS A 629 -18.92 -23.72 7.39
CA HIS A 629 -17.97 -23.41 6.32
C HIS A 629 -18.67 -23.42 4.95
N ARG A 630 -19.92 -23.00 4.93
CA ARG A 630 -20.71 -22.75 3.73
C ARG A 630 -20.75 -21.25 3.53
N LEU A 631 -20.10 -20.78 2.47
CA LEU A 631 -19.95 -19.36 2.21
C LEU A 631 -20.77 -18.99 0.97
N ALA A 632 -21.56 -17.93 1.08
CA ALA A 632 -22.20 -17.26 -0.04
C ALA A 632 -21.40 -15.99 -0.29
N LEU A 633 -20.52 -16.06 -1.28
CA LEU A 633 -19.56 -15.03 -1.59
C LEU A 633 -19.94 -14.37 -2.92
N ALA A 634 -19.66 -13.09 -3.06
CA ALA A 634 -19.73 -12.40 -4.34
C ALA A 634 -18.35 -12.46 -4.99
N THR A 635 -18.30 -12.62 -6.31
CA THR A 635 -17.05 -12.38 -7.05
C THR A 635 -16.74 -10.90 -7.00
N ASP A 636 -15.45 -10.54 -6.92
CA ASP A 636 -15.06 -9.19 -7.31
C ASP A 636 -15.44 -8.96 -8.78
N PRO A 637 -16.25 -7.95 -9.10
CA PRO A 637 -16.67 -7.70 -10.47
C PRO A 637 -15.53 -7.29 -11.43
N ARG A 638 -14.33 -6.95 -10.95
CA ARG A 638 -13.29 -6.20 -11.71
C ARG A 638 -12.18 -7.09 -12.29
N ASN A 639 -11.25 -7.62 -11.49
CA ASN A 639 -10.15 -8.45 -12.00
C ASN A 639 -10.47 -9.96 -12.11
N HIS A 640 -11.71 -10.37 -11.79
CA HIS A 640 -12.14 -11.77 -11.70
C HIS A 640 -11.26 -12.64 -10.79
N ARG A 641 -10.54 -12.03 -9.84
CA ARG A 641 -10.06 -12.70 -8.63
C ARG A 641 -11.00 -12.36 -7.50
N SER A 642 -11.01 -13.16 -6.46
CA SER A 642 -11.88 -12.87 -5.33
C SER A 642 -11.22 -13.28 -4.04
N HIS A 643 -10.99 -12.29 -3.19
CA HIS A 643 -10.31 -12.41 -1.92
C HIS A 643 -11.33 -12.55 -0.80
N PHE A 644 -11.22 -13.63 -0.02
CA PHE A 644 -12.19 -13.93 1.02
C PHE A 644 -11.52 -14.16 2.37
N ARG A 645 -11.74 -13.24 3.30
CA ARG A 645 -11.34 -13.41 4.70
C ARG A 645 -12.25 -14.43 5.38
N THR A 646 -11.65 -15.40 6.06
CA THR A 646 -12.40 -16.51 6.66
C THR A 646 -11.70 -17.09 7.90
N ASN A 647 -12.34 -18.05 8.56
CA ASN A 647 -11.81 -18.80 9.71
C ASN A 647 -12.18 -20.27 9.59
N LEU A 648 -11.71 -20.92 8.53
CA LEU A 648 -12.01 -22.33 8.32
C LEU A 648 -11.05 -23.18 9.14
N VAL A 649 -11.59 -23.81 10.19
CA VAL A 649 -10.80 -24.67 11.07
C VAL A 649 -10.79 -26.09 10.53
N LEU A 650 -9.65 -26.54 10.05
CA LEU A 650 -9.41 -27.89 9.56
C LEU A 650 -8.79 -28.74 10.66
N ALA A 651 -9.53 -29.72 11.18
CA ALA A 651 -9.02 -30.64 12.19
C ALA A 651 -7.83 -31.48 11.67
N PRO A 652 -6.85 -31.81 12.53
CA PRO A 652 -5.70 -32.64 12.14
C PRO A 652 -6.10 -34.08 11.81
N GLY A 653 -5.31 -34.77 11.00
CA GLY A 653 -5.53 -36.18 10.67
C GLY A 653 -6.63 -36.43 9.64
N ARG A 654 -6.97 -35.44 8.81
CA ARG A 654 -8.16 -35.46 7.93
C ARG A 654 -7.80 -35.18 6.47
N GLU A 655 -8.70 -35.59 5.60
CA GLU A 655 -8.71 -35.24 4.18
C GLU A 655 -9.91 -34.32 3.91
N TRP A 656 -9.68 -33.24 3.17
CA TRP A 656 -10.67 -32.20 2.90
C TRP A 656 -10.79 -31.91 1.41
N LEU A 657 -11.99 -31.50 0.99
CA LEU A 657 -12.21 -30.81 -0.27
C LEU A 657 -12.79 -29.43 0.02
N VAL A 658 -12.16 -28.38 -0.50
CA VAL A 658 -12.76 -27.06 -0.63
C VAL A 658 -13.28 -26.98 -2.07
N ALA A 659 -14.52 -26.56 -2.26
CA ALA A 659 -15.13 -26.48 -3.59
C ALA A 659 -15.86 -25.16 -3.77
N ALA A 660 -15.54 -24.43 -4.83
CA ALA A 660 -16.17 -23.19 -5.24
C ALA A 660 -16.94 -23.39 -6.55
N ARG A 661 -18.21 -22.98 -6.59
CA ARG A 661 -19.03 -22.98 -7.80
C ARG A 661 -18.63 -21.79 -8.67
N VAL A 662 -18.25 -22.04 -9.92
CA VAL A 662 -17.63 -21.03 -10.78
C VAL A 662 -18.36 -20.86 -12.11
N GLY A 663 -18.50 -19.61 -12.55
CA GLY A 663 -18.98 -19.23 -13.87
C GLY A 663 -17.84 -19.01 -14.87
N ALA A 664 -16.66 -18.65 -14.37
CA ALA A 664 -15.40 -18.57 -15.12
C ALA A 664 -14.24 -18.90 -14.19
N PHE A 665 -13.11 -19.35 -14.73
CA PHE A 665 -11.94 -19.71 -13.93
C PHE A 665 -10.63 -19.54 -14.70
N ARG A 666 -9.54 -19.37 -13.96
CA ARG A 666 -8.17 -19.54 -14.43
C ARG A 666 -7.55 -20.71 -13.69
N SER A 667 -6.76 -21.50 -14.41
CA SER A 667 -5.98 -22.58 -13.83
C SER A 667 -4.53 -22.12 -13.74
N SER A 668 -4.09 -21.78 -12.54
CA SER A 668 -2.68 -21.48 -12.29
C SER A 668 -1.88 -22.78 -12.32
N PRO A 669 -0.67 -22.80 -12.93
CA PRO A 669 0.27 -23.89 -12.75
C PRO A 669 0.61 -24.07 -11.26
N ALA A 670 0.98 -25.29 -10.88
CA ALA A 670 1.53 -25.58 -9.57
C ALA A 670 2.72 -26.52 -9.70
N ARG A 671 3.66 -26.44 -8.74
CA ARG A 671 4.88 -27.26 -8.71
C ARG A 671 4.65 -28.73 -8.30
N GLY A 672 3.40 -29.17 -8.16
CA GLY A 672 3.02 -30.48 -7.63
C GLY A 672 2.35 -30.39 -6.26
N GLU A 673 2.27 -31.52 -5.55
CA GLU A 673 1.77 -31.52 -4.17
C GLU A 673 2.70 -30.67 -3.29
N LEU A 674 2.11 -29.73 -2.55
CA LEU A 674 2.83 -28.78 -1.70
C LEU A 674 2.46 -29.02 -0.23
N SER A 675 3.44 -29.36 0.60
CA SER A 675 3.26 -29.54 2.05
C SER A 675 3.92 -28.40 2.82
N VAL A 676 3.12 -27.53 3.41
CA VAL A 676 3.59 -26.40 4.23
C VAL A 676 2.81 -26.39 5.54
N GLY A 677 3.50 -26.16 6.67
CA GLY A 677 2.82 -25.97 7.95
C GLY A 677 1.94 -27.14 8.42
N GLY A 678 2.10 -28.35 7.88
CA GLY A 678 1.27 -29.52 8.23
C GLY A 678 -0.01 -29.65 7.38
N LEU A 679 -0.26 -28.70 6.48
CA LEU A 679 -1.27 -28.80 5.42
C LEU A 679 -0.58 -29.25 4.13
N THR A 680 -1.18 -30.21 3.42
CA THR A 680 -0.72 -30.62 2.09
C THR A 680 -1.79 -30.31 1.08
N VAL A 681 -1.44 -29.52 0.05
CA VAL A 681 -2.27 -29.32 -1.13
C VAL A 681 -2.05 -30.47 -2.09
N ARG A 682 -3.13 -31.19 -2.40
CA ARG A 682 -3.13 -32.41 -3.23
C ARG A 682 -3.43 -32.13 -4.70
N GLY A 683 -3.61 -30.87 -5.06
CA GLY A 683 -4.02 -30.42 -6.38
C GLY A 683 -5.49 -30.09 -6.50
N SER A 684 -5.88 -29.77 -7.73
CA SER A 684 -7.21 -29.28 -8.05
C SER A 684 -7.89 -30.00 -9.19
N ALA A 685 -9.21 -29.87 -9.27
CA ALA A 685 -10.01 -30.35 -10.40
C ALA A 685 -11.17 -29.41 -10.68
N LEU A 686 -11.60 -29.34 -11.95
CA LEU A 686 -12.87 -28.74 -12.33
C LEU A 686 -13.90 -29.85 -12.52
N VAL A 687 -14.99 -29.79 -11.77
CA VAL A 687 -15.95 -30.90 -11.65
C VAL A 687 -17.35 -30.42 -11.99
N GLN A 688 -18.08 -31.18 -12.80
CA GLN A 688 -19.51 -30.99 -12.97
C GLN A 688 -20.26 -31.62 -11.79
N ASN A 689 -20.98 -30.83 -11.01
CA ASN A 689 -21.75 -31.33 -9.88
C ASN A 689 -23.11 -30.64 -9.75
N SER A 690 -24.14 -31.35 -10.24
CA SER A 690 -25.53 -30.89 -10.19
C SER A 690 -26.15 -30.97 -8.79
N ASN A 691 -25.52 -31.67 -7.84
CA ASN A 691 -25.97 -31.74 -6.45
C ASN A 691 -24.99 -30.99 -5.55
N ALA A 692 -25.29 -29.72 -5.25
CA ALA A 692 -24.47 -28.86 -4.40
C ALA A 692 -24.19 -29.46 -3.00
N CYS A 693 -25.07 -30.33 -2.49
CA CYS A 693 -24.88 -31.07 -1.24
C CYS A 693 -24.34 -32.48 -1.40
N GLY A 694 -24.01 -32.90 -2.61
CA GLY A 694 -23.41 -34.18 -2.88
C GLY A 694 -21.92 -34.01 -3.09
N ALA A 695 -21.10 -34.67 -2.27
CA ALA A 695 -19.66 -34.75 -2.52
C ALA A 695 -19.28 -35.89 -3.47
N ALA A 696 -20.22 -36.72 -3.94
CA ALA A 696 -19.92 -37.91 -4.73
C ALA A 696 -19.13 -37.59 -6.02
N ALA A 697 -19.55 -36.56 -6.76
CA ALA A 697 -18.84 -36.10 -7.95
C ALA A 697 -17.48 -35.49 -7.60
N LEU A 698 -17.41 -34.72 -6.51
CA LEU A 698 -16.19 -34.06 -6.04
C LEU A 698 -15.12 -35.09 -5.60
N ILE A 699 -15.54 -36.14 -4.90
CA ILE A 699 -14.67 -37.23 -4.41
C ILE A 699 -14.19 -38.13 -5.55
N ALA A 700 -15.04 -38.35 -6.56
CA ALA A 700 -14.68 -39.14 -7.73
C ALA A 700 -13.73 -38.40 -8.69
N ALA A 701 -13.57 -37.08 -8.52
CA ALA A 701 -12.70 -36.28 -9.36
C ALA A 701 -11.23 -36.68 -9.18
N THR A 702 -10.50 -36.76 -10.29
CA THR A 702 -9.05 -36.93 -10.25
C THR A 702 -8.43 -35.54 -10.08
N LEU A 703 -7.78 -35.32 -8.93
CA LEU A 703 -7.06 -34.08 -8.66
C LEU A 703 -5.76 -34.04 -9.47
N ASP A 704 -5.52 -32.89 -10.10
CA ASP A 704 -4.29 -32.59 -10.81
C ASP A 704 -3.37 -31.75 -9.89
N PRO A 705 -2.27 -32.33 -9.37
CA PRO A 705 -1.34 -31.61 -8.49
C PRO A 705 -0.55 -30.53 -9.22
N SER A 706 -0.60 -30.47 -10.55
CA SER A 706 0.07 -29.42 -11.35
C SER A 706 -0.81 -28.20 -11.61
N LYS A 707 -2.03 -28.15 -11.04
CA LYS A 707 -3.00 -27.07 -11.26
C LYS A 707 -3.65 -26.62 -9.97
N LEU A 708 -3.95 -25.33 -9.91
CA LEU A 708 -4.74 -24.69 -8.86
C LEU A 708 -5.76 -23.74 -9.48
N TYR A 709 -6.93 -23.63 -8.85
CA TYR A 709 -7.95 -22.61 -9.19
C TYR A 709 -8.12 -21.56 -8.10
N PHE A 710 -7.60 -21.82 -6.90
CA PHE A 710 -7.60 -20.90 -5.78
C PHE A 710 -6.43 -21.21 -4.85
N SER A 711 -5.91 -20.16 -4.21
CA SER A 711 -4.91 -20.25 -3.15
C SER A 711 -5.56 -20.08 -1.78
N LEU A 712 -4.79 -20.32 -0.73
CA LEU A 712 -5.24 -20.11 0.63
C LEU A 712 -4.10 -19.75 1.56
N ARG A 713 -4.36 -18.79 2.44
CA ARG A 713 -3.43 -18.37 3.50
C ARG A 713 -3.91 -18.93 4.82
N PHE A 714 -3.01 -19.55 5.58
CA PHE A 714 -3.38 -20.30 6.79
C PHE A 714 -2.34 -20.19 7.91
N GLY A 715 -2.83 -20.27 9.14
CA GLY A 715 -2.03 -20.30 10.36
C GLY A 715 -2.25 -21.58 11.17
N ARG A 716 -1.50 -21.72 12.27
CA ARG A 716 -1.64 -22.79 13.25
C ARG A 716 -2.28 -22.32 14.55
#